data_AF-Q9PRB5-F1
#
_entry.id   AF-Q9PRB5-F1
#
_cell.length_a   1.000
_cell.length_b   1.000
_cell.length_c   1.000
_cell.angle_alpha   90.00
_cell.angle_beta   90.00
_cell.angle_gamma   90.00
#
_symmetry.space_group_name_H-M   'P 1'
#
loop_
_entity.id
_entity.type
_entity.pdbx_description
1 polymer ?
#
loop_
_entity_poly.entity_id
_entity_poly.type
_entity_poly.pdbx_seq_one_letter_code
_entity_poly.pdbx_strand_id
1 'polypeptide(L)'
;MNLKTKFFLKVISVIAPIVIIPTILANCAHINSNELDNAKTNLKGSVEVVNINPYKTKQMLASNINKEQINSYFIFIFNLIKTNQKIEEKILDKNDYEILNWAANDNDGTLGINIYIKTTKQSYLINTKPVFLTDKQNNYLQELKYKTPAVYSIDEILKFSNNPYNLIHNNPYYREQLLRAKIYFNQNEANVDDSKLYMNKIGYSEFGSDVQKRLENAFKIRYDEQNIYQINSPQILAKETKTLTSYIDKKTNNNYSINIELIKKLIQINPFGKLPKNFAQLINLIKKEEYPKFLTITKNESVDNIVVKDIYYRIIDRYAKLEFILEIYNKKTKQTVYLSANFNQKNSGLLKNEDYFQYIFDRTISLDLLTTKDGKNVELNSGTGWIVDRIIDDSLPKNKIKLLIATNNHVMGWSNLAISKDNRMKSRWFNKQEYINYLENNAGFISSNIYEDKDRYQYLLWGTAPLKSPVSNKYNSLSGISFSNLAKVYNITNQNFINRAWYIPQLSANGIKINENLRTWYQINQEDIKSIKNGTLDFVLVPMVFDIEDIKEKLPNYYKVLNTKDEANWYIGLGNSKKYLPQLQLFSGGYPGDVNPNSSAIVSWRGSKSYGSLIQAFDREIKNESILDYYGPKQINNIDGYQKVGEGYLNKLFNVGTRVITSDEIGDLGSGSSGSMIIDSNFNLVGIHFASLNSRAYGAPNDSMIGNLFVAQSQDLSGDIDVRAAVIKKLKAENIYTYKLNPKVSS
;
A
#
# COMPACT_ATOMS: atom_id res chain seq x y z
N MET A 1 -18.01 -32.01 -19.51
CA MET A 1 -18.64 -32.16 -20.84
C MET A 1 -18.38 -30.88 -21.62
N ASN A 2 -17.62 -31.00 -22.70
CA ASN A 2 -17.14 -29.88 -23.54
C ASN A 2 -18.26 -29.45 -24.49
N LEU A 3 -18.65 -28.17 -24.49
CA LEU A 3 -19.33 -27.54 -25.61
C LEU A 3 -18.86 -26.08 -25.71
N LYS A 4 -17.78 -25.91 -26.47
CA LYS A 4 -17.38 -24.63 -27.07
C LYS A 4 -18.46 -24.21 -28.06
N THR A 5 -19.04 -23.02 -27.91
CA THR A 5 -19.59 -22.30 -29.06
C THR A 5 -19.40 -20.80 -28.88
N LYS A 6 -18.86 -20.20 -29.93
CA LYS A 6 -18.26 -18.87 -30.02
C LYS A 6 -19.28 -17.74 -29.89
N PHE A 7 -18.85 -16.69 -29.19
CA PHE A 7 -19.11 -15.27 -29.45
C PHE A 7 -19.90 -14.96 -30.73
N PHE A 8 -21.12 -14.47 -30.56
CA PHE A 8 -21.74 -13.51 -31.47
C PHE A 8 -22.27 -12.34 -30.64
N LEU A 9 -21.49 -11.27 -30.57
CA LEU A 9 -22.00 -9.95 -30.21
C LEU A 9 -23.01 -9.53 -31.29
N LYS A 10 -24.30 -9.57 -30.97
CA LYS A 10 -25.28 -8.70 -31.60
C LYS A 10 -25.89 -7.85 -30.50
N VAL A 11 -25.39 -6.62 -30.44
CA VAL A 11 -25.95 -5.48 -29.71
C VAL A 11 -27.39 -5.32 -30.20
N ILE A 12 -28.36 -5.66 -29.33
CA ILE A 12 -29.74 -5.22 -29.47
C ILE A 12 -29.97 -4.22 -28.34
N SER A 13 -30.25 -3.00 -28.77
CA SER A 13 -30.66 -1.84 -28.01
C SER A 13 -31.80 -2.15 -27.05
N VAL A 14 -31.61 -1.66 -25.82
CA VAL A 14 -32.51 -1.70 -24.68
C VAL A 14 -33.76 -0.87 -24.97
N ILE A 15 -34.91 -1.53 -24.92
CA ILE A 15 -36.23 -0.92 -24.73
C ILE A 15 -36.71 -1.42 -23.37
N ALA A 16 -36.97 -0.51 -22.43
CA ALA A 16 -38.26 -0.49 -21.74
C ALA A 16 -38.37 0.75 -20.82
N PRO A 17 -39.56 1.38 -20.74
CA PRO A 17 -39.74 2.70 -20.16
C PRO A 17 -40.48 2.62 -18.81
N ILE A 18 -40.93 3.80 -18.35
CA ILE A 18 -42.07 4.09 -17.47
C ILE A 18 -41.64 4.77 -16.16
N VAL A 19 -41.77 6.09 -16.13
CA VAL A 19 -42.41 6.78 -15.00
C VAL A 19 -43.30 7.90 -15.55
N ILE A 20 -44.60 7.71 -15.33
CA ILE A 20 -45.71 8.64 -15.50
C ILE A 20 -45.92 9.32 -14.14
N ILE A 21 -46.32 10.61 -14.10
CA ILE A 21 -47.49 11.16 -13.34
C ILE A 21 -47.44 12.71 -13.26
N PRO A 22 -48.61 13.40 -13.21
CA PRO A 22 -48.85 14.76 -13.72
C PRO A 22 -49.17 15.80 -12.63
N THR A 23 -49.34 17.08 -13.02
CA THR A 23 -50.21 18.10 -12.38
C THR A 23 -50.18 19.38 -13.24
N ILE A 24 -51.19 19.70 -14.06
CA ILE A 24 -52.51 20.32 -13.75
C ILE A 24 -52.46 21.87 -13.62
N LEU A 25 -53.07 22.50 -14.63
CA LEU A 25 -53.89 23.73 -14.67
C LEU A 25 -53.28 25.09 -14.24
N ALA A 26 -53.35 26.07 -15.15
CA ALA A 26 -54.43 27.08 -15.11
C ALA A 26 -54.36 28.09 -16.28
N ASN A 27 -55.57 28.41 -16.77
CA ASN A 27 -55.94 29.32 -17.85
C ASN A 27 -55.45 30.76 -17.70
N CYS A 28 -55.17 31.42 -18.84
CA CYS A 28 -55.69 32.75 -19.15
C CYS A 28 -55.83 32.89 -20.68
N ALA A 29 -57.05 33.20 -21.12
CA ALA A 29 -57.48 33.33 -22.50
C ALA A 29 -57.64 34.82 -22.87
N HIS A 30 -57.38 35.16 -24.14
CA HIS A 30 -57.97 36.25 -24.96
C HIS A 30 -57.25 36.21 -26.32
N ILE A 31 -57.76 35.53 -27.35
CA ILE A 31 -58.83 35.87 -28.32
C ILE A 31 -58.41 36.88 -29.41
N ASN A 32 -58.29 36.32 -30.62
CA ASN A 32 -58.56 36.82 -31.97
C ASN A 32 -57.73 37.96 -32.59
N SER A 33 -56.85 37.54 -33.51
CA SER A 33 -56.75 38.17 -34.83
C SER A 33 -56.62 37.07 -35.89
N ASN A 34 -57.62 36.99 -36.76
CA ASN A 34 -57.64 36.15 -37.95
C ASN A 34 -56.62 36.67 -38.96
N GLU A 35 -55.62 35.86 -39.30
CA GLU A 35 -54.96 35.95 -40.60
C GLU A 35 -54.58 34.52 -41.06
N LEU A 36 -55.01 34.25 -42.28
CA LEU A 36 -54.97 32.98 -42.99
C LEU A 36 -53.53 32.58 -43.36
N ASP A 37 -53.34 31.27 -43.48
CA ASP A 37 -52.35 30.61 -44.34
C ASP A 37 -50.86 30.79 -44.03
N ASN A 38 -50.39 29.94 -43.11
CA ASN A 38 -49.46 28.87 -43.46
C ASN A 38 -49.35 27.97 -42.23
N ALA A 39 -49.98 26.80 -42.26
CA ALA A 39 -49.89 25.79 -41.21
C ALA A 39 -48.47 25.17 -41.14
N LYS A 40 -47.48 25.99 -40.77
CA LYS A 40 -46.29 25.52 -40.09
C LYS A 40 -46.78 25.08 -38.72
N THR A 41 -47.06 23.78 -38.60
CA THR A 41 -47.23 23.14 -37.30
C THR A 41 -46.00 23.50 -36.46
N ASN A 42 -46.17 24.48 -35.56
CA ASN A 42 -45.19 24.84 -34.56
C ASN A 42 -45.10 23.68 -33.58
N LEU A 43 -44.35 22.66 -33.98
CA LEU A 43 -43.98 21.53 -33.13
C LEU A 43 -43.24 22.11 -31.92
N LYS A 44 -43.91 22.14 -30.76
CA LYS A 44 -43.26 22.45 -29.49
C LYS A 44 -42.49 21.20 -29.06
N GLY A 45 -41.18 21.32 -28.98
CA GLY A 45 -40.34 20.31 -28.36
C GLY A 45 -39.37 20.95 -27.37
N SER A 46 -38.69 20.10 -26.60
CA SER A 46 -37.51 20.47 -25.82
C SER A 46 -36.34 19.60 -26.25
N VAL A 47 -35.12 20.09 -26.06
CA VAL A 47 -33.92 19.27 -26.23
C VAL A 47 -33.24 19.13 -24.88
N GLU A 48 -32.89 17.89 -24.56
CA GLU A 48 -32.03 17.55 -23.44
C GLU A 48 -30.66 17.09 -23.93
N VAL A 49 -29.64 17.27 -23.09
CA VAL A 49 -28.28 16.84 -23.38
C VAL A 49 -27.82 15.85 -22.32
N VAL A 50 -27.29 14.71 -22.77
CA VAL A 50 -26.73 13.68 -21.89
C VAL A 50 -25.26 13.53 -22.20
N ASN A 51 -24.42 13.67 -21.16
CA ASN A 51 -22.99 13.41 -21.26
C ASN A 51 -22.74 11.90 -21.14
N ILE A 52 -22.32 11.28 -22.24
CA ILE A 52 -22.00 9.84 -22.31
C ILE A 52 -20.54 9.55 -21.93
N ASN A 53 -19.71 10.59 -21.74
CA ASN A 53 -18.33 10.44 -21.30
C ASN A 53 -17.93 11.45 -20.20
N PRO A 54 -18.61 11.42 -19.04
CA PRO A 54 -18.35 12.36 -17.95
C PRO A 54 -16.95 12.24 -17.37
N TYR A 55 -16.31 11.07 -17.51
CA TYR A 55 -14.93 10.87 -17.07
C TYR A 55 -13.93 11.75 -17.83
N LYS A 56 -14.07 11.86 -19.16
CA LYS A 56 -13.21 12.74 -19.95
C LYS A 56 -13.52 14.22 -19.70
N THR A 57 -14.79 14.61 -19.66
CA THR A 57 -15.14 16.03 -19.51
C THR A 57 -14.71 16.59 -18.15
N LYS A 58 -14.77 15.79 -17.07
CA LYS A 58 -14.30 16.22 -15.73
C LYS A 58 -12.79 16.46 -15.62
N GLN A 59 -12.02 16.13 -16.67
CA GLN A 59 -10.56 16.34 -16.73
C GLN A 59 -10.18 17.53 -17.62
N MET A 60 -11.15 18.27 -18.17
CA MET A 60 -10.93 19.42 -19.03
C MET A 60 -11.80 20.60 -18.58
N LEU A 61 -11.30 21.82 -18.78
CA LEU A 61 -12.12 23.02 -18.70
C LEU A 61 -13.18 22.99 -19.81
N ALA A 62 -14.35 23.58 -19.56
CA ALA A 62 -15.41 23.68 -20.57
C ALA A 62 -14.93 24.51 -21.77
N SER A 63 -14.08 25.52 -21.55
CA SER A 63 -13.46 26.34 -22.60
C SER A 63 -12.57 25.56 -23.56
N ASN A 64 -12.05 24.41 -23.14
CA ASN A 64 -11.17 23.57 -23.95
C ASN A 64 -11.93 22.58 -24.85
N ILE A 65 -13.26 22.53 -24.77
CA ILE A 65 -14.05 21.63 -25.61
C ILE A 65 -14.21 22.19 -27.02
N ASN A 66 -14.07 21.32 -28.01
CA ASN A 66 -14.34 21.64 -29.41
C ASN A 66 -15.59 20.90 -29.95
N LYS A 67 -16.06 21.29 -31.14
CA LYS A 67 -17.25 20.72 -31.78
C LYS A 67 -17.18 19.19 -31.96
N GLU A 68 -16.00 18.65 -32.29
CA GLU A 68 -15.81 17.21 -32.48
C GLU A 68 -15.98 16.44 -31.16
N GLN A 69 -15.46 17.00 -30.06
CA GLN A 69 -15.62 16.46 -28.72
C GLN A 69 -17.07 16.58 -28.23
N ILE A 70 -17.77 17.69 -28.51
CA ILE A 70 -19.21 17.81 -28.18
C ILE A 70 -19.99 16.67 -28.83
N ASN A 71 -19.80 16.48 -30.14
CA ASN A 71 -20.44 15.40 -30.92
C ASN A 71 -20.04 13.98 -30.49
N SER A 72 -18.94 13.83 -29.73
CA SER A 72 -18.42 12.54 -29.28
C SER A 72 -18.78 12.22 -27.84
N TYR A 73 -18.97 13.24 -27.00
CA TYR A 73 -19.21 13.09 -25.56
C TYR A 73 -20.65 13.36 -25.16
N PHE A 74 -21.43 14.01 -26.02
CA PHE A 74 -22.81 14.36 -25.72
C PHE A 74 -23.75 13.77 -26.77
N ILE A 75 -24.88 13.28 -26.29
CA ILE A 75 -26.04 12.93 -27.11
C ILE A 75 -27.15 13.94 -26.83
N PHE A 76 -27.88 14.31 -27.87
CA PHE A 76 -29.01 15.21 -27.77
C PHE A 76 -30.30 14.41 -27.94
N ILE A 77 -31.23 14.64 -27.01
CA ILE A 77 -32.50 13.95 -26.96
C ILE A 77 -33.58 14.99 -27.23
N PHE A 78 -34.33 14.81 -28.31
CA PHE A 78 -35.42 15.69 -28.66
C PHE A 78 -36.75 15.10 -28.19
N ASN A 79 -37.43 15.84 -27.32
CA ASN A 79 -38.73 15.50 -26.77
C ASN A 79 -39.81 16.26 -27.54
N LEU A 80 -40.51 15.57 -28.43
CA LEU A 80 -41.56 16.16 -29.25
C LEU A 80 -42.92 16.02 -28.56
N ILE A 81 -43.60 17.14 -28.31
CA ILE A 81 -44.97 17.13 -27.77
C ILE A 81 -45.95 17.05 -28.94
N LYS A 82 -46.59 15.89 -29.12
CA LYS A 82 -47.66 15.74 -30.12
C LYS A 82 -48.98 16.37 -29.63
N THR A 83 -49.91 16.61 -30.56
CA THR A 83 -51.22 17.24 -30.31
C THR A 83 -52.07 16.53 -29.24
N ASN A 84 -51.82 15.25 -28.97
CA ASN A 84 -52.45 14.46 -27.92
C ASN A 84 -51.66 14.46 -26.58
N GLN A 85 -50.74 15.41 -26.38
CA GLN A 85 -49.83 15.51 -25.23
C GLN A 85 -48.90 14.29 -25.04
N LYS A 86 -48.84 13.36 -26.00
CA LYS A 86 -47.88 12.26 -25.97
C LYS A 86 -46.49 12.80 -26.31
N ILE A 87 -45.53 12.62 -25.40
CA ILE A 87 -44.13 12.97 -25.63
C ILE A 87 -43.48 11.82 -26.38
N GLU A 88 -42.94 12.10 -27.57
CA GLU A 88 -42.08 11.18 -28.30
C GLU A 88 -40.63 11.60 -28.11
N GLU A 89 -39.86 10.73 -27.47
CA GLU A 89 -38.43 10.94 -27.26
C GLU A 89 -37.66 10.36 -28.46
N LYS A 90 -36.83 11.19 -29.10
CA LYS A 90 -35.95 10.77 -30.19
C LYS A 90 -34.51 11.18 -29.87
N ILE A 91 -33.59 10.21 -29.84
CA ILE A 91 -32.16 10.48 -29.86
C ILE A 91 -31.81 11.03 -31.25
N LEU A 92 -31.20 12.20 -31.30
CA LEU A 92 -30.83 12.87 -32.55
C LEU A 92 -29.54 12.27 -33.11
N ASP A 93 -29.59 11.83 -34.36
CA ASP A 93 -28.37 11.48 -35.11
C ASP A 93 -27.62 12.77 -35.48
N LYS A 94 -26.30 12.68 -35.74
CA LYS A 94 -25.47 13.81 -36.20
C LYS A 94 -26.03 14.48 -37.45
N ASN A 95 -26.79 13.75 -38.28
CA ASN A 95 -27.46 14.31 -39.45
C ASN A 95 -28.71 15.13 -39.12
N ASP A 96 -29.34 14.93 -37.95
CA ASP A 96 -30.60 15.57 -37.55
C ASP A 96 -30.43 17.02 -37.06
N TYR A 97 -29.22 17.39 -36.62
CA TYR A 97 -28.95 18.70 -36.03
C TYR A 97 -27.64 19.32 -36.55
N GLU A 98 -27.47 20.60 -36.23
CA GLU A 98 -26.22 21.32 -36.41
C GLU A 98 -25.89 22.10 -35.13
N ILE A 99 -24.68 21.94 -34.60
CA ILE A 99 -24.19 22.79 -33.51
C ILE A 99 -23.81 24.14 -34.11
N LEU A 100 -24.55 25.19 -33.73
CA LEU A 100 -24.36 26.56 -34.19
C LEU A 100 -23.22 27.24 -33.44
N ASN A 101 -23.27 27.20 -32.10
CA ASN A 101 -22.23 27.71 -31.21
C ASN A 101 -22.35 27.06 -29.82
N TRP A 102 -21.36 27.32 -28.97
CA TRP A 102 -21.37 26.94 -27.57
C TRP A 102 -20.67 28.01 -26.72
N ALA A 103 -21.07 28.10 -25.45
CA ALA A 103 -20.49 29.00 -24.47
C ALA A 103 -20.08 28.18 -23.24
N ALA A 104 -18.81 28.28 -22.88
CA ALA A 104 -18.26 27.61 -21.72
C ALA A 104 -18.31 28.53 -20.49
N ASN A 105 -18.58 27.95 -19.32
CA ASN A 105 -18.40 28.61 -18.05
C ASN A 105 -17.47 27.77 -17.15
N ASP A 106 -16.20 28.15 -17.12
CA ASP A 106 -15.19 27.44 -16.33
C ASP A 106 -15.33 27.73 -14.82
N ASN A 107 -16.10 28.73 -14.40
CA ASN A 107 -16.32 28.99 -12.97
C ASN A 107 -17.19 27.91 -12.31
N ASP A 108 -18.20 27.41 -13.01
CA ASP A 108 -19.13 26.38 -12.52
C ASP A 108 -19.03 25.04 -13.26
N GLY A 109 -18.15 24.94 -14.27
CA GLY A 109 -17.90 23.71 -15.02
C GLY A 109 -19.05 23.31 -15.94
N THR A 110 -19.81 24.30 -16.44
CA THR A 110 -20.96 24.09 -17.33
C THR A 110 -20.67 24.51 -18.77
N LEU A 111 -21.47 23.97 -19.69
CA LEU A 111 -21.39 24.27 -21.12
C LEU A 111 -22.81 24.52 -21.65
N GLY A 112 -23.04 25.69 -22.22
CA GLY A 112 -24.23 26.01 -23.00
C GLY A 112 -24.00 25.67 -24.47
N ILE A 113 -24.85 24.85 -25.08
CA ILE A 113 -24.74 24.41 -26.47
C ILE A 113 -25.98 24.88 -27.23
N ASN A 114 -25.79 25.64 -28.30
CA ASN A 114 -26.87 26.06 -29.18
C ASN A 114 -26.89 25.14 -30.41
N ILE A 115 -27.98 24.40 -30.58
CA ILE A 115 -28.16 23.48 -31.70
C ILE A 115 -29.36 23.87 -32.54
N TYR A 116 -29.24 23.73 -33.86
CA TYR A 116 -30.33 23.86 -34.81
C TYR A 116 -30.84 22.48 -35.20
N ILE A 117 -32.13 22.23 -35.00
CA ILE A 117 -32.77 20.96 -35.37
C ILE A 117 -33.39 21.11 -36.76
N LYS A 118 -32.92 20.29 -37.72
CA LYS A 118 -33.30 20.45 -39.14
C LYS A 118 -34.77 20.15 -39.41
N THR A 119 -35.36 19.21 -38.67
CA THR A 119 -36.76 18.78 -38.85
C THR A 119 -37.75 19.84 -38.41
N THR A 120 -37.47 20.57 -37.33
CA THR A 120 -38.34 21.65 -36.81
C THR A 120 -37.93 23.03 -37.31
N LYS A 121 -36.73 23.15 -37.89
CA LYS A 121 -36.12 24.42 -38.30
C LYS A 121 -36.03 25.43 -37.15
N GLN A 122 -35.73 24.94 -35.95
CA GLN A 122 -35.63 25.74 -34.73
C GLN A 122 -34.30 25.52 -34.01
N SER A 123 -33.84 26.56 -33.31
CA SER A 123 -32.64 26.52 -32.49
C SER A 123 -32.97 26.38 -31.01
N TYR A 124 -32.14 25.63 -30.29
CA TYR A 124 -32.31 25.31 -28.87
C TYR A 124 -30.99 25.55 -28.14
N LEU A 125 -31.01 26.39 -27.10
CA LEU A 125 -29.89 26.57 -26.17
C LEU A 125 -30.05 25.62 -24.98
N ILE A 126 -29.07 24.76 -24.78
CA ILE A 126 -29.12 23.67 -23.80
C ILE A 126 -27.91 23.80 -22.89
N ASN A 127 -28.14 23.94 -21.58
CA ASN A 127 -27.06 24.00 -20.60
C ASN A 127 -26.82 22.62 -20.00
N THR A 128 -25.57 22.17 -20.02
CA THR A 128 -25.19 20.96 -19.29
C THR A 128 -25.24 21.22 -17.79
N LYS A 129 -25.45 20.16 -17.01
CA LYS A 129 -25.06 20.18 -15.59
C LYS A 129 -23.54 20.36 -15.45
N PRO A 130 -23.02 20.73 -14.27
CA PRO A 130 -21.59 20.75 -14.00
C PRO A 130 -20.94 19.38 -14.31
N VAL A 131 -20.19 19.32 -15.40
CA VAL A 131 -19.55 18.09 -15.90
C VAL A 131 -18.11 18.33 -16.35
N PHE A 132 -17.64 19.58 -16.30
CA PHE A 132 -16.29 19.99 -16.61
C PHE A 132 -15.51 20.34 -15.34
N LEU A 133 -14.19 20.40 -15.49
CA LEU A 133 -13.29 20.93 -14.48
C LEU A 133 -13.56 22.43 -14.30
N THR A 134 -13.64 22.90 -13.06
CA THR A 134 -13.73 24.34 -12.77
C THR A 134 -12.34 25.00 -12.79
N ASP A 135 -12.27 26.31 -12.99
CA ASP A 135 -11.03 27.09 -12.87
C ASP A 135 -10.38 26.92 -11.51
N LYS A 136 -11.19 26.87 -10.45
CA LYS A 136 -10.70 26.61 -9.09
C LYS A 136 -10.02 25.25 -8.99
N GLN A 137 -10.62 24.20 -9.55
CA GLN A 137 -10.01 22.86 -9.58
C GLN A 137 -8.80 22.80 -10.52
N ASN A 138 -8.83 23.47 -11.68
CA ASN A 138 -7.72 23.50 -12.62
C ASN A 138 -6.51 24.24 -12.05
N ASN A 139 -6.69 25.44 -11.51
CA ASN A 139 -5.62 26.19 -10.85
C ASN A 139 -4.99 25.36 -9.73
N TYR A 140 -5.82 24.66 -8.96
CA TYR A 140 -5.35 23.72 -7.95
C TYR A 140 -4.57 22.54 -8.53
N LEU A 141 -5.05 21.92 -9.62
CA LEU A 141 -4.34 20.88 -10.36
C LEU A 141 -2.99 21.35 -10.90
N GLN A 142 -2.88 22.61 -11.32
CA GLN A 142 -1.60 23.21 -11.71
C GLN A 142 -0.70 23.42 -10.49
N GLU A 143 -1.25 23.90 -9.36
CA GLU A 143 -0.50 24.07 -8.11
C GLU A 143 0.09 22.74 -7.61
N LEU A 144 -0.69 21.67 -7.68
CA LEU A 144 -0.27 20.34 -7.28
C LEU A 144 0.84 19.76 -8.16
N LYS A 145 1.05 20.26 -9.39
CA LYS A 145 2.18 19.86 -10.22
C LYS A 145 3.50 20.44 -9.71
N TYR A 146 3.46 21.49 -8.89
CA TYR A 146 4.69 22.03 -8.31
C TYR A 146 5.32 21.05 -7.33
N LYS A 147 6.66 20.99 -7.37
CA LYS A 147 7.46 20.21 -6.42
C LYS A 147 7.26 20.79 -5.02
N THR A 148 7.34 19.93 -4.00
CA THR A 148 7.46 20.38 -2.61
C THR A 148 8.57 21.43 -2.53
N PRO A 149 8.28 22.67 -2.13
CA PRO A 149 9.27 23.72 -2.07
C PRO A 149 10.34 23.37 -1.03
N ALA A 150 11.57 23.72 -1.36
CA ALA A 150 12.68 23.63 -0.44
C ALA A 150 12.59 24.79 0.57
N VAL A 151 12.50 24.47 1.85
CA VAL A 151 12.12 25.43 2.91
C VAL A 151 13.08 25.44 4.09
N TYR A 152 14.05 24.54 4.13
CA TYR A 152 14.98 24.43 5.25
C TYR A 152 16.36 24.98 4.90
N SER A 153 16.97 25.68 5.85
CA SER A 153 18.42 25.88 5.86
C SER A 153 19.12 24.57 6.23
N ILE A 154 20.43 24.48 5.94
CA ILE A 154 21.23 23.34 6.37
C ILE A 154 21.23 23.23 7.90
N ASP A 155 21.33 24.36 8.62
CA ASP A 155 21.35 24.38 10.08
C ASP A 155 20.02 23.89 10.69
N GLU A 156 18.89 24.18 10.04
CA GLU A 156 17.59 23.62 10.43
C GLU A 156 17.53 22.10 10.22
N ILE A 157 18.01 21.59 9.08
CA ILE A 157 18.12 20.14 8.83
C ILE A 157 18.98 19.47 9.91
N LEU A 158 20.14 20.06 10.24
CA LEU A 158 21.04 19.57 11.28
C LEU A 158 20.35 19.53 12.66
N LYS A 159 19.42 20.45 12.94
CA LYS A 159 18.67 20.50 14.20
C LYS A 159 17.52 19.48 14.28
N PHE A 160 16.85 19.20 13.16
CA PHE A 160 15.68 18.31 13.11
C PHE A 160 15.99 16.84 12.81
N SER A 161 17.25 16.50 12.59
CA SER A 161 17.68 15.25 11.99
C SER A 161 17.21 13.96 12.65
N ASN A 162 16.87 14.00 13.93
CA ASN A 162 16.55 12.79 14.69
C ASN A 162 15.09 12.35 14.54
N ASN A 163 14.25 13.10 13.80
CA ASN A 163 12.84 12.76 13.65
C ASN A 163 12.28 13.16 12.27
N PRO A 164 12.04 12.21 11.33
CA PRO A 164 11.45 12.51 10.03
C PRO A 164 10.08 13.20 10.17
N TYR A 165 9.33 12.88 11.22
CA TYR A 165 8.05 13.51 11.52
C TYR A 165 8.18 15.04 11.57
N ASN A 166 9.22 15.55 12.23
CA ASN A 166 9.44 16.99 12.39
C ASN A 166 9.77 17.66 11.05
N LEU A 167 10.63 17.06 10.23
CA LEU A 167 10.95 17.61 8.90
C LEU A 167 9.75 17.62 7.97
N ILE A 168 8.89 16.61 8.03
CA ILE A 168 7.69 16.54 7.17
C ILE A 168 6.62 17.49 7.67
N HIS A 169 6.24 17.42 8.95
CA HIS A 169 5.11 18.16 9.49
C HIS A 169 5.42 19.62 9.77
N ASN A 170 6.69 20.03 9.89
CA ASN A 170 7.04 21.45 9.94
C ASN A 170 7.13 22.09 8.54
N ASN A 171 7.17 21.28 7.47
CA ASN A 171 7.25 21.80 6.12
C ASN A 171 5.95 22.58 5.83
N PRO A 172 6.03 23.90 5.56
CA PRO A 172 4.84 24.73 5.35
C PRO A 172 3.95 24.22 4.22
N TYR A 173 4.56 23.74 3.13
CA TYR A 173 3.82 23.18 2.00
C TYR A 173 3.10 21.90 2.38
N TYR A 174 3.76 20.97 3.08
CA TYR A 174 3.09 19.75 3.53
C TYR A 174 1.89 20.07 4.44
N ARG A 175 2.06 21.00 5.39
CA ARG A 175 0.97 21.46 6.26
C ARG A 175 -0.18 22.06 5.48
N GLU A 176 0.13 22.89 4.50
CA GLU A 176 -0.86 23.50 3.63
C GLU A 176 -1.63 22.44 2.83
N GLN A 177 -0.94 21.50 2.19
CA GLN A 177 -1.58 20.41 1.45
C GLN A 177 -2.44 19.52 2.36
N LEU A 178 -1.97 19.24 3.58
CA LEU A 178 -2.74 18.48 4.56
C LEU A 178 -3.99 19.25 5.02
N LEU A 179 -3.89 20.56 5.25
CA LEU A 179 -5.04 21.41 5.61
C LEU A 179 -6.04 21.50 4.46
N ARG A 180 -5.56 21.71 3.23
CA ARG A 180 -6.39 21.73 2.03
C ARG A 180 -7.11 20.40 1.83
N ALA A 181 -6.43 19.27 2.02
CA ALA A 181 -7.07 17.95 2.00
C ALA A 181 -8.20 17.87 3.03
N LYS A 182 -7.94 18.24 4.29
CA LYS A 182 -8.97 18.25 5.35
C LYS A 182 -10.18 19.09 4.97
N ILE A 183 -9.97 20.31 4.46
CA ILE A 183 -11.06 21.20 4.03
C ILE A 183 -11.84 20.57 2.87
N TYR A 184 -11.13 20.07 1.85
CA TYR A 184 -11.73 19.45 0.67
C TYR A 184 -12.63 18.26 1.04
N PHE A 185 -12.12 17.34 1.85
CA PHE A 185 -12.88 16.15 2.27
C PHE A 185 -14.00 16.46 3.27
N ASN A 186 -13.99 17.62 3.93
CA ASN A 186 -15.12 18.09 4.74
C ASN A 186 -16.24 18.71 3.90
N GLN A 187 -15.98 19.09 2.65
CA GLN A 187 -17.02 19.58 1.73
C GLN A 187 -17.87 18.42 1.19
N ASN A 188 -19.10 18.71 0.74
CA ASN A 188 -19.99 17.68 0.18
C ASN A 188 -19.60 17.26 -1.25
N GLU A 189 -18.72 18.01 -1.91
CA GLU A 189 -18.34 17.84 -3.33
C GLU A 189 -17.12 16.94 -3.56
N ALA A 190 -16.47 16.43 -2.49
CA ALA A 190 -15.30 15.59 -2.65
C ALA A 190 -15.62 14.34 -3.51
N ASN A 191 -14.79 14.08 -4.51
CA ASN A 191 -14.95 12.98 -5.47
C ASN A 191 -13.67 12.15 -5.63
N VAL A 192 -13.78 11.03 -6.34
CA VAL A 192 -12.71 10.03 -6.45
C VAL A 192 -11.48 10.52 -7.19
N ASP A 193 -11.64 11.22 -8.30
CA ASP A 193 -10.50 11.59 -9.15
C ASP A 193 -9.64 12.68 -8.51
N ASP A 194 -10.29 13.69 -7.94
CA ASP A 194 -9.62 14.76 -7.21
C ASP A 194 -8.94 14.24 -5.93
N SER A 195 -9.55 13.26 -5.25
CA SER A 195 -8.99 12.65 -4.04
C SER A 195 -7.57 12.13 -4.28
N LYS A 196 -7.28 11.61 -5.49
CA LYS A 196 -6.01 10.98 -5.81
C LYS A 196 -4.84 11.95 -5.69
N LEU A 197 -5.07 13.19 -6.11
CA LEU A 197 -4.05 14.23 -6.09
C LEU A 197 -3.61 14.55 -4.67
N TYR A 198 -4.56 14.58 -3.73
CA TYR A 198 -4.27 14.79 -2.32
C TYR A 198 -3.47 13.62 -1.76
N MET A 199 -3.88 12.38 -2.02
CA MET A 199 -3.20 11.20 -1.48
C MET A 199 -1.76 11.10 -1.99
N ASN A 200 -1.53 11.38 -3.27
CA ASN A 200 -0.18 11.36 -3.86
C ASN A 200 0.79 12.37 -3.23
N LYS A 201 0.27 13.40 -2.54
CA LYS A 201 1.09 14.41 -1.86
C LYS A 201 1.19 14.18 -0.35
N ILE A 202 0.14 13.69 0.29
CA ILE A 202 0.10 13.55 1.75
C ILE A 202 0.34 12.12 2.24
N GLY A 203 -0.08 11.12 1.46
CA GLY A 203 0.08 9.69 1.69
C GLY A 203 -0.88 9.08 2.72
N TYR A 204 -1.94 9.79 3.11
CA TYR A 204 -2.95 9.33 4.08
C TYR A 204 -4.32 9.32 3.44
N SER A 205 -5.19 8.37 3.81
CA SER A 205 -6.54 8.23 3.25
C SER A 205 -7.70 8.60 4.18
N GLU A 206 -7.46 9.14 5.37
CA GLU A 206 -8.53 9.35 6.35
C GLU A 206 -8.76 10.83 6.62
N PHE A 207 -9.89 11.34 6.12
CA PHE A 207 -10.30 12.72 6.26
C PHE A 207 -11.78 12.82 6.58
N GLY A 208 -12.13 13.73 7.48
CA GLY A 208 -13.49 13.98 7.94
C GLY A 208 -13.48 14.53 9.36
N SER A 209 -14.32 15.54 9.64
CA SER A 209 -14.51 16.13 10.96
C SER A 209 -14.96 15.11 12.01
N ASP A 210 -15.82 14.19 11.60
CA ASP A 210 -16.47 13.20 12.45
C ASP A 210 -16.42 11.80 11.78
N VAL A 211 -16.92 10.81 12.50
CA VAL A 211 -16.88 9.40 12.08
C VAL A 211 -17.68 9.17 10.80
N GLN A 212 -18.85 9.82 10.68
CA GLN A 212 -19.73 9.69 9.53
C GLN A 212 -19.06 10.23 8.27
N LYS A 213 -18.46 11.42 8.34
CA LYS A 213 -17.75 12.03 7.21
C LYS A 213 -16.53 11.20 6.79
N ARG A 214 -15.78 10.65 7.75
CA ARG A 214 -14.66 9.73 7.46
C ARG A 214 -15.14 8.45 6.78
N LEU A 215 -16.28 7.90 7.22
CA LEU A 215 -16.91 6.74 6.59
C LEU A 215 -17.31 7.02 5.14
N GLU A 216 -17.96 8.14 4.87
CA GLU A 216 -18.34 8.56 3.52
C GLU A 216 -17.13 8.77 2.61
N ASN A 217 -16.07 9.40 3.13
CA ASN A 217 -14.88 9.71 2.35
C ASN A 217 -13.99 8.50 2.07
N ALA A 218 -14.00 7.47 2.90
CA ALA A 218 -13.17 6.27 2.67
C ALA A 218 -13.48 5.57 1.34
N PHE A 219 -14.71 5.67 0.84
CA PHE A 219 -15.12 5.12 -0.46
C PHE A 219 -14.80 6.02 -1.66
N LYS A 220 -14.38 7.26 -1.39
CA LYS A 220 -13.92 8.17 -2.43
C LYS A 220 -12.46 7.93 -2.79
N ILE A 221 -11.76 7.06 -2.07
CA ILE A 221 -10.32 6.87 -2.23
C ILE A 221 -10.08 5.54 -2.93
N ARG A 222 -9.44 5.58 -4.10
CA ARG A 222 -9.03 4.37 -4.82
C ARG A 222 -7.78 3.74 -4.19
N TYR A 223 -7.64 2.43 -4.29
CA TYR A 223 -6.51 1.71 -3.70
C TYR A 223 -5.67 1.12 -4.83
N ASP A 224 -4.89 1.96 -5.51
CA ASP A 224 -4.03 1.54 -6.62
C ASP A 224 -2.67 2.25 -6.56
N GLU A 225 -1.71 1.75 -7.33
CA GLU A 225 -0.34 2.31 -7.40
C GLU A 225 -0.28 3.78 -7.83
N GLN A 226 -1.32 4.29 -8.51
CA GLN A 226 -1.39 5.69 -8.93
C GLN A 226 -1.90 6.59 -7.81
N ASN A 227 -2.42 6.02 -6.72
CA ASN A 227 -2.96 6.71 -5.56
C ASN A 227 -2.07 6.60 -4.31
N ILE A 228 -0.78 6.43 -4.53
CA ILE A 228 0.23 6.24 -3.49
C ILE A 228 1.16 7.46 -3.47
N TYR A 229 1.56 7.89 -2.26
CA TYR A 229 2.59 8.92 -2.15
C TYR A 229 3.85 8.45 -2.86
N GLN A 230 4.36 9.27 -3.78
CA GLN A 230 5.59 8.97 -4.51
C GLN A 230 6.72 9.86 -4.00
N ILE A 231 7.84 9.24 -3.64
CA ILE A 231 9.04 9.99 -3.27
C ILE A 231 9.51 10.80 -4.48
N ASN A 232 9.71 12.10 -4.29
CA ASN A 232 10.13 13.01 -5.35
C ASN A 232 11.38 12.51 -6.07
N SER A 233 11.28 12.37 -7.40
CA SER A 233 12.40 11.93 -8.23
C SER A 233 13.57 12.93 -8.15
N PRO A 234 14.81 12.46 -7.92
CA PRO A 234 16.00 13.30 -7.99
C PRO A 234 16.21 13.87 -9.40
N GLN A 235 16.85 15.04 -9.49
CA GLN A 235 17.30 15.57 -10.78
C GLN A 235 18.48 14.73 -11.31
N ILE A 236 18.24 13.85 -12.27
CA ILE A 236 19.29 12.98 -12.83
C ILE A 236 20.05 13.71 -13.93
N LEU A 237 21.38 13.79 -13.81
CA LEU A 237 22.21 14.32 -14.89
C LEU A 237 22.44 13.25 -15.96
N ALA A 238 22.38 13.66 -17.22
CA ALA A 238 22.68 12.79 -18.35
C ALA A 238 24.08 12.17 -18.20
N LYS A 239 24.23 10.90 -18.59
CA LYS A 239 25.50 10.17 -18.44
C LYS A 239 26.62 10.75 -19.31
N GLU A 240 26.29 11.39 -20.43
CA GLU A 240 27.28 11.97 -21.34
C GLU A 240 27.88 13.28 -20.81
N THR A 241 27.21 13.96 -19.87
CA THR A 241 27.72 15.21 -19.29
C THR A 241 28.99 14.96 -18.48
N LYS A 242 30.11 15.59 -18.88
CA LYS A 242 31.39 15.46 -18.17
C LYS A 242 31.34 16.21 -16.85
N THR A 243 31.88 15.59 -15.82
CA THR A 243 32.03 16.15 -14.47
C THR A 243 33.52 16.23 -14.10
N LEU A 244 33.86 17.19 -13.24
CA LEU A 244 35.21 17.40 -12.71
C LEU A 244 35.18 17.28 -11.18
N THR A 245 36.22 16.73 -10.57
CA THR A 245 36.32 16.69 -9.09
C THR A 245 36.67 18.04 -8.48
N SER A 246 37.31 18.90 -9.27
CA SER A 246 37.69 20.24 -8.87
C SER A 246 37.79 21.17 -10.09
N TYR A 247 37.66 22.47 -9.85
CA TYR A 247 37.76 23.52 -10.86
C TYR A 247 38.64 24.64 -10.34
N ILE A 248 39.73 24.92 -11.07
CA ILE A 248 40.62 26.05 -10.77
C ILE A 248 40.24 27.21 -11.67
N ASP A 249 39.78 28.31 -11.09
CA ASP A 249 39.56 29.54 -11.83
C ASP A 249 40.92 30.17 -12.15
N LYS A 250 41.27 30.20 -13.43
CA LYS A 250 42.56 30.72 -13.91
C LYS A 250 42.83 32.18 -13.52
N LYS A 251 41.80 32.98 -13.24
CA LYS A 251 41.95 34.40 -12.92
C LYS A 251 42.19 34.67 -11.43
N THR A 252 41.53 33.92 -10.55
CA THR A 252 41.67 34.06 -9.08
C THR A 252 42.61 33.02 -8.47
N ASN A 253 42.92 31.97 -9.24
CA ASN A 253 43.61 30.78 -8.77
C ASN A 253 42.90 30.11 -7.58
N ASN A 254 41.59 30.36 -7.43
CA ASN A 254 40.74 29.67 -6.47
C ASN A 254 40.41 28.28 -6.99
N ASN A 255 40.56 27.28 -6.12
CA ASN A 255 40.12 25.92 -6.41
C ASN A 255 38.77 25.66 -5.76
N TYR A 256 37.81 25.24 -6.56
CA TYR A 256 36.44 24.91 -6.17
C TYR A 256 36.25 23.40 -6.21
N SER A 257 35.74 22.83 -5.13
CA SER A 257 35.40 21.40 -5.02
C SER A 257 34.15 21.20 -4.17
N ILE A 258 33.57 20.00 -4.17
CA ILE A 258 32.43 19.69 -3.29
C ILE A 258 32.90 19.56 -1.84
N ASN A 259 32.12 20.11 -0.91
CA ASN A 259 32.28 19.94 0.53
C ASN A 259 31.89 18.52 0.97
N ILE A 260 32.84 17.60 0.85
CA ILE A 260 32.67 16.18 1.13
C ILE A 260 32.19 15.93 2.57
N GLU A 261 32.72 16.66 3.55
CA GLU A 261 32.40 16.45 4.96
C GLU A 261 30.94 16.84 5.28
N LEU A 262 30.44 17.92 4.68
CA LEU A 262 29.03 18.27 4.78
C LEU A 262 28.13 17.19 4.17
N ILE A 263 28.47 16.65 3.00
CA ILE A 263 27.67 15.58 2.38
C ILE A 263 27.65 14.33 3.26
N LYS A 264 28.81 13.91 3.78
CA LYS A 264 28.89 12.76 4.73
C LYS A 264 28.04 12.99 5.97
N LYS A 265 28.12 14.20 6.56
CA LYS A 265 27.31 14.56 7.73
C LYS A 265 25.81 14.46 7.43
N LEU A 266 25.36 14.98 6.28
CA LEU A 266 23.96 14.91 5.88
C LEU A 266 23.49 13.46 5.62
N ILE A 267 24.33 12.62 5.01
CA ILE A 267 24.06 11.18 4.89
C ILE A 267 23.92 10.53 6.27
N GLN A 268 24.81 10.86 7.21
CA GLN A 268 24.82 10.29 8.57
C GLN A 268 23.58 10.65 9.38
N ILE A 269 23.00 11.82 9.18
CA ILE A 269 21.85 12.28 9.97
C ILE A 269 20.51 12.16 9.21
N ASN A 270 20.53 11.63 7.98
CA ASN A 270 19.34 11.60 7.13
C ASN A 270 18.18 10.82 7.78
N PRO A 271 17.06 11.48 8.12
CA PRO A 271 15.93 10.81 8.76
C PRO A 271 15.09 9.97 7.80
N PHE A 272 15.27 10.11 6.49
CA PHE A 272 14.59 9.29 5.48
C PHE A 272 15.27 7.94 5.24
N GLY A 273 16.44 7.69 5.83
CA GLY A 273 17.21 6.45 5.64
C GLY A 273 18.54 6.65 4.95
N LYS A 274 19.20 5.53 4.62
CA LYS A 274 20.61 5.50 4.18
C LYS A 274 20.80 5.16 2.71
N LEU A 275 19.74 5.06 1.92
CA LEU A 275 19.90 4.89 0.48
C LEU A 275 20.30 6.22 -0.20
N PRO A 276 21.04 6.16 -1.32
CA PRO A 276 21.26 7.31 -2.19
C PRO A 276 19.97 8.08 -2.55
N LYS A 277 18.86 7.39 -2.82
CA LYS A 277 17.57 8.04 -3.09
C LYS A 277 17.01 8.78 -1.86
N ASN A 278 17.15 8.22 -0.65
CA ASN A 278 16.75 8.92 0.58
C ASN A 278 17.60 10.19 0.78
N PHE A 279 18.88 10.15 0.41
CA PHE A 279 19.73 11.33 0.48
C PHE A 279 19.24 12.43 -0.46
N ALA A 280 18.92 12.11 -1.71
CA ALA A 280 18.36 13.11 -2.63
C ALA A 280 17.01 13.67 -2.15
N GLN A 281 16.17 12.84 -1.51
CA GLN A 281 14.93 13.30 -0.88
C GLN A 281 15.19 14.37 0.19
N LEU A 282 16.25 14.21 1.01
CA LEU A 282 16.63 15.21 2.00
C LEU A 282 17.10 16.51 1.34
N ILE A 283 17.98 16.43 0.33
CA ILE A 283 18.54 17.62 -0.32
C ILE A 283 17.46 18.43 -1.04
N ASN A 284 16.44 17.78 -1.59
CA ASN A 284 15.29 18.47 -2.20
C ASN A 284 14.51 19.38 -1.23
N LEU A 285 14.77 19.30 0.09
CA LEU A 285 14.16 20.17 1.09
C LEU A 285 15.02 21.39 1.45
N ILE A 286 16.27 21.46 0.97
CA ILE A 286 17.25 22.51 1.30
C ILE A 286 17.11 23.68 0.34
N LYS A 287 16.96 24.89 0.89
CA LYS A 287 16.77 26.09 0.08
C LYS A 287 17.95 26.35 -0.87
N LYS A 288 17.66 26.91 -2.04
CA LYS A 288 18.66 27.19 -3.07
C LYS A 288 19.74 28.17 -2.60
N GLU A 289 19.39 29.10 -1.70
CA GLU A 289 20.34 30.06 -1.13
C GLU A 289 21.45 29.38 -0.31
N GLU A 290 21.24 28.14 0.14
CA GLU A 290 22.21 27.36 0.91
C GLU A 290 23.16 26.56 0.02
N TYR A 291 22.89 26.44 -1.28
CA TYR A 291 23.69 25.63 -2.19
C TYR A 291 25.19 26.00 -2.22
N PRO A 292 25.60 27.28 -2.07
CA PRO A 292 27.01 27.65 -1.91
C PRO A 292 27.73 26.93 -0.76
N LYS A 293 27.03 26.50 0.31
CA LYS A 293 27.65 25.76 1.43
C LYS A 293 28.14 24.36 1.02
N PHE A 294 27.66 23.81 -0.09
CA PHE A 294 28.17 22.56 -0.66
C PHE A 294 29.49 22.73 -1.41
N LEU A 295 30.00 23.96 -1.55
CA LEU A 295 31.27 24.25 -2.20
C LEU A 295 32.36 24.45 -1.14
N THR A 296 33.54 23.87 -1.38
CA THR A 296 34.79 24.17 -0.67
C THR A 296 35.65 25.04 -1.55
N ILE A 297 36.26 26.07 -0.96
CA ILE A 297 37.15 27.02 -1.65
C ILE A 297 38.46 27.08 -0.88
N THR A 298 39.59 26.83 -1.55
CA THR A 298 40.90 26.77 -0.88
C THR A 298 41.50 28.12 -0.52
N LYS A 299 41.07 29.20 -1.17
CA LYS A 299 41.56 30.57 -0.94
C LYS A 299 40.38 31.47 -0.59
N ASN A 300 40.47 32.15 0.55
CA ASN A 300 39.42 33.03 1.11
C ASN A 300 39.25 34.35 0.33
N GLU A 301 39.33 34.35 -1.00
CA GLU A 301 38.90 35.50 -1.79
C GLU A 301 37.38 35.53 -1.92
N SER A 302 36.79 36.73 -1.97
CA SER A 302 35.34 36.94 -2.06
C SER A 302 34.72 36.13 -3.22
N VAL A 303 33.65 35.39 -2.90
CA VAL A 303 33.01 34.37 -3.76
C VAL A 303 32.08 34.98 -4.83
N ASP A 304 32.14 36.29 -5.07
CA ASP A 304 31.12 37.01 -5.86
C ASP A 304 30.99 36.54 -7.33
N ASN A 305 32.00 35.83 -7.83
CA ASN A 305 32.09 35.40 -9.22
C ASN A 305 31.47 34.02 -9.52
N ILE A 306 31.19 33.20 -8.50
CA ILE A 306 30.62 31.86 -8.68
C ILE A 306 29.18 31.81 -8.20
N VAL A 307 28.32 31.20 -9.00
CA VAL A 307 26.93 30.90 -8.63
C VAL A 307 26.71 29.40 -8.71
N VAL A 308 26.23 28.79 -7.63
CA VAL A 308 25.74 27.40 -7.67
C VAL A 308 24.32 27.42 -8.24
N LYS A 309 24.14 26.83 -9.42
CA LYS A 309 22.90 26.89 -10.21
C LYS A 309 21.91 25.81 -9.82
N ASP A 310 22.35 24.56 -9.72
CA ASP A 310 21.51 23.44 -9.33
C ASP A 310 22.34 22.25 -8.81
N ILE A 311 21.63 21.27 -8.27
CA ILE A 311 22.16 20.00 -7.77
C ILE A 311 21.57 18.87 -8.60
N TYR A 312 22.46 18.03 -9.14
CA TYR A 312 22.12 16.84 -9.89
C TYR A 312 22.71 15.58 -9.27
N TYR A 313 22.24 14.43 -9.74
CA TYR A 313 22.64 13.14 -9.23
C TYR A 313 22.88 12.11 -10.33
N ARG A 314 23.73 11.13 -10.03
CA ARG A 314 23.64 9.78 -10.62
C ARG A 314 23.57 8.76 -9.48
N ILE A 315 22.42 8.09 -9.37
CA ILE A 315 22.07 7.27 -8.20
C ILE A 315 21.82 5.81 -8.62
N ILE A 316 22.39 4.88 -7.86
CA ILE A 316 22.03 3.46 -7.92
C ILE A 316 21.95 2.91 -6.49
N ASP A 317 20.74 2.84 -5.93
CA ASP A 317 20.49 2.31 -4.58
C ASP A 317 21.06 0.88 -4.42
N ARG A 318 20.91 0.02 -5.43
CA ARG A 318 21.40 -1.35 -5.42
C ARG A 318 22.91 -1.50 -5.16
N TYR A 319 23.70 -0.51 -5.56
CA TYR A 319 25.15 -0.54 -5.36
C TYR A 319 25.60 0.50 -4.32
N ALA A 320 24.65 1.13 -3.62
CA ALA A 320 24.88 2.29 -2.77
C ALA A 320 25.71 3.37 -3.50
N LYS A 321 25.53 3.56 -4.81
CA LYS A 321 26.34 4.51 -5.59
C LYS A 321 25.60 5.83 -5.69
N LEU A 322 26.26 6.89 -5.24
CA LEU A 322 25.80 8.27 -5.36
C LEU A 322 26.91 9.11 -5.96
N GLU A 323 26.71 9.62 -7.17
CA GLU A 323 27.45 10.78 -7.66
C GLU A 323 26.62 12.03 -7.34
N PHE A 324 27.13 12.88 -6.46
CA PHE A 324 26.56 14.19 -6.16
C PHE A 324 27.21 15.23 -7.07
N ILE A 325 26.40 16.04 -7.75
CA ILE A 325 26.89 16.93 -8.79
C ILE A 325 26.36 18.35 -8.54
N LEU A 326 27.27 19.33 -8.52
CA LEU A 326 26.94 20.75 -8.49
C LEU A 326 27.15 21.35 -9.88
N GLU A 327 26.14 22.04 -10.40
CA GLU A 327 26.32 22.95 -11.52
C GLU A 327 26.76 24.31 -10.98
N ILE A 328 27.96 24.76 -11.36
CA ILE A 328 28.47 26.08 -11.02
C ILE A 328 28.61 26.93 -12.28
N TYR A 329 28.27 28.21 -12.17
CA TYR A 329 28.44 29.21 -13.23
C TYR A 329 29.45 30.26 -12.79
N ASN A 330 30.53 30.40 -13.57
CA ASN A 330 31.50 31.46 -13.38
C ASN A 330 31.10 32.70 -14.18
N LYS A 331 30.69 33.76 -13.49
CA LYS A 331 30.26 35.03 -14.09
C LYS A 331 31.35 35.69 -14.93
N LYS A 332 32.63 35.51 -14.58
CA LYS A 332 33.77 36.14 -15.27
C LYS A 332 34.16 35.43 -16.56
N THR A 333 34.17 34.10 -16.56
CA THR A 333 34.50 33.31 -17.75
C THR A 333 33.26 32.99 -18.59
N LYS A 334 32.06 33.25 -18.04
CA LYS A 334 30.76 32.84 -18.59
C LYS A 334 30.68 31.32 -18.84
N GLN A 335 31.43 30.53 -18.08
CA GLN A 335 31.48 29.08 -18.20
C GLN A 335 30.64 28.41 -17.13
N THR A 336 29.88 27.39 -17.55
CA THR A 336 29.26 26.43 -16.65
C THR A 336 30.20 25.25 -16.46
N VAL A 337 30.36 24.81 -15.21
CA VAL A 337 31.18 23.67 -14.83
C VAL A 337 30.34 22.76 -13.94
N TYR A 338 30.47 21.44 -14.13
CA TYR A 338 29.83 20.45 -13.28
C TYR A 338 30.87 19.82 -12.37
N LEU A 339 30.80 20.15 -11.08
CA LEU A 339 31.64 19.53 -10.06
C LEU A 339 30.97 18.26 -9.55
N SER A 340 31.70 17.16 -9.40
CA SER A 340 31.14 15.93 -8.81
C SER A 340 32.01 15.28 -7.74
N ALA A 341 31.33 14.60 -6.82
CA ALA A 341 31.93 13.78 -5.79
C ALA A 341 31.15 12.46 -5.66
N ASN A 342 31.87 11.37 -5.48
CA ASN A 342 31.31 10.02 -5.45
C ASN A 342 31.26 9.47 -4.01
N PHE A 343 30.10 8.93 -3.65
CA PHE A 343 29.80 8.38 -2.33
C PHE A 343 29.29 6.94 -2.46
N ASN A 344 29.72 6.10 -1.52
CA ASN A 344 29.35 4.69 -1.42
C ASN A 344 29.47 4.18 0.03
N GLN A 345 29.19 2.89 0.24
CA GLN A 345 29.24 2.28 1.57
C GLN A 345 30.59 2.51 2.29
N LYS A 346 31.72 2.45 1.56
CA LYS A 346 33.07 2.55 2.14
C LYS A 346 33.41 3.96 2.61
N ASN A 347 32.93 5.01 1.95
CA ASN A 347 33.37 6.38 2.22
C ASN A 347 32.30 7.30 2.82
N SER A 348 31.05 6.82 2.99
CA SER A 348 29.94 7.67 3.42
C SER A 348 28.93 7.02 4.37
N GLY A 349 28.97 5.71 4.55
CA GLY A 349 27.95 4.99 5.32
C GLY A 349 26.59 4.88 4.62
N LEU A 350 26.53 5.15 3.31
CA LEU A 350 25.37 4.77 2.50
C LEU A 350 25.15 3.26 2.55
N LEU A 351 23.90 2.85 2.41
CA LEU A 351 23.50 1.46 2.32
C LEU A 351 22.92 1.16 0.94
N LYS A 352 22.84 -0.13 0.62
CA LYS A 352 22.19 -0.68 -0.57
C LYS A 352 20.95 -1.46 -0.19
N ASN A 353 20.09 -1.73 -1.17
CA ASN A 353 18.86 -2.52 -0.97
C ASN A 353 19.16 -3.87 -0.27
N GLU A 354 20.25 -4.53 -0.66
CA GLU A 354 20.67 -5.82 -0.11
C GLU A 354 20.97 -5.77 1.39
N ASP A 355 21.35 -4.63 1.97
CA ASP A 355 21.58 -4.53 3.42
C ASP A 355 20.25 -4.64 4.20
N TYR A 356 19.16 -4.08 3.67
CA TYR A 356 17.81 -4.18 4.23
C TYR A 356 17.25 -5.59 4.07
N PHE A 357 17.45 -6.18 2.88
CA PHE A 357 17.04 -7.55 2.60
C PHE A 357 17.78 -8.57 3.48
N GLN A 358 19.09 -8.41 3.67
CA GLN A 358 19.86 -9.22 4.60
C GLN A 358 19.32 -9.09 6.03
N TYR A 359 19.05 -7.87 6.47
CA TYR A 359 18.51 -7.62 7.81
C TYR A 359 17.17 -8.33 8.04
N ILE A 360 16.29 -8.32 7.03
CA ILE A 360 15.03 -9.06 7.07
C ILE A 360 15.28 -10.56 7.07
N PHE A 361 16.06 -11.04 6.10
CA PHE A 361 16.40 -12.45 5.91
C PHE A 361 16.92 -13.11 7.19
N ASP A 362 17.87 -12.45 7.88
CA ASP A 362 18.50 -12.97 9.10
C ASP A 362 17.48 -13.26 10.22
N ARG A 363 16.29 -12.64 10.17
CA ARG A 363 15.26 -12.73 11.22
C ARG A 363 14.03 -13.51 10.78
N THR A 364 13.93 -13.88 9.51
CA THR A 364 12.77 -14.58 8.94
C THR A 364 13.02 -16.08 8.84
N ILE A 365 11.95 -16.86 9.01
CA ILE A 365 11.93 -18.31 8.82
C ILE A 365 10.69 -18.69 8.01
N SER A 366 10.76 -19.80 7.27
CA SER A 366 9.56 -20.44 6.74
C SER A 366 8.81 -21.13 7.87
N LEU A 367 7.50 -21.19 7.76
CA LEU A 367 6.61 -21.95 8.64
C LEU A 367 5.81 -22.90 7.77
N ASP A 368 5.98 -24.19 8.00
CA ASP A 368 5.57 -25.23 7.07
C ASP A 368 4.82 -26.35 7.80
N LEU A 369 3.66 -26.75 7.26
CA LEU A 369 2.86 -27.84 7.80
C LEU A 369 2.55 -28.88 6.73
N LEU A 370 2.85 -30.14 7.03
CA LEU A 370 2.51 -31.28 6.18
C LEU A 370 1.09 -31.75 6.48
N THR A 371 0.20 -31.61 5.51
CA THR A 371 -1.19 -32.04 5.60
C THR A 371 -1.54 -32.97 4.45
N THR A 372 -2.71 -33.58 4.52
CA THR A 372 -3.26 -34.42 3.46
C THR A 372 -4.77 -34.28 3.43
N LYS A 373 -5.36 -34.34 2.24
CA LYS A 373 -6.80 -34.50 2.11
C LYS A 373 -7.20 -35.97 2.16
N ASP A 374 -6.41 -36.85 1.54
CA ASP A 374 -6.78 -38.23 1.19
C ASP A 374 -5.95 -39.32 1.90
N GLY A 375 -4.95 -38.94 2.70
CA GLY A 375 -4.01 -39.86 3.34
C GLY A 375 -2.94 -40.40 2.40
N LYS A 376 -2.89 -39.95 1.14
CA LYS A 376 -1.96 -40.44 0.11
C LYS A 376 -1.01 -39.36 -0.38
N ASN A 377 -1.52 -38.14 -0.57
CA ASN A 377 -0.75 -37.01 -1.09
C ASN A 377 -0.45 -36.00 0.01
N VAL A 378 0.79 -35.48 0.03
CA VAL A 378 1.18 -34.35 0.88
C VAL A 378 0.70 -33.05 0.24
N GLU A 379 -0.03 -32.27 1.03
CA GLU A 379 -0.27 -30.85 0.83
C GLU A 379 0.60 -30.08 1.83
N LEU A 380 1.60 -29.37 1.32
CA LEU A 380 2.35 -28.42 2.12
C LEU A 380 1.56 -27.12 2.21
N ASN A 381 1.34 -26.66 3.44
CA ASN A 381 0.90 -25.30 3.68
C ASN A 381 2.07 -24.53 4.26
N SER A 382 2.42 -23.43 3.62
CA SER A 382 3.57 -22.61 3.99
C SER A 382 3.19 -21.16 4.26
N GLY A 383 4.01 -20.49 5.05
CA GLY A 383 3.98 -19.06 5.28
C GLY A 383 5.29 -18.58 5.86
N THR A 384 5.35 -17.30 6.20
CA THR A 384 6.55 -16.69 6.79
C THR A 384 6.35 -16.42 8.27
N GLY A 385 7.36 -16.70 9.08
CA GLY A 385 7.49 -16.19 10.45
C GLY A 385 8.76 -15.36 10.60
N TRP A 386 8.86 -14.60 11.69
CA TRP A 386 10.11 -13.94 12.06
C TRP A 386 10.28 -13.81 13.57
N ILE A 387 11.54 -13.75 14.00
CA ILE A 387 11.94 -13.80 15.41
C ILE A 387 11.77 -12.41 16.04
N VAL A 388 10.85 -12.32 17.00
CA VAL A 388 10.54 -11.08 17.74
C VAL A 388 11.50 -10.89 18.89
N ASP A 389 11.65 -11.93 19.72
CA ASP A 389 12.43 -11.92 20.97
C ASP A 389 12.62 -13.37 21.46
N ARG A 390 13.50 -13.57 22.44
CA ARG A 390 13.63 -14.85 23.16
C ARG A 390 12.96 -14.80 24.51
N ILE A 391 12.20 -15.84 24.83
CA ILE A 391 11.62 -16.06 26.15
C ILE A 391 12.67 -16.73 27.04
N ILE A 392 12.86 -16.20 28.24
CA ILE A 392 13.69 -16.81 29.28
C ILE A 392 12.87 -17.93 29.92
N ASP A 393 13.27 -19.17 29.71
CA ASP A 393 12.55 -20.36 30.16
C ASP A 393 13.56 -21.41 30.67
N ASP A 394 13.88 -21.33 31.95
CA ASP A 394 14.88 -22.19 32.62
C ASP A 394 14.42 -23.67 32.74
N SER A 395 13.16 -23.96 32.39
CA SER A 395 12.61 -25.32 32.38
C SER A 395 13.00 -26.13 31.14
N LEU A 396 13.52 -25.48 30.11
CA LEU A 396 13.89 -26.13 28.86
C LEU A 396 15.22 -26.88 28.97
N PRO A 397 15.38 -28.00 28.23
CA PRO A 397 16.69 -28.62 28.04
C PRO A 397 17.73 -27.62 27.52
N LYS A 398 18.99 -27.73 27.98
CA LYS A 398 20.06 -26.78 27.65
C LYS A 398 20.34 -26.61 26.15
N ASN A 399 20.00 -27.61 25.34
CA ASN A 399 20.14 -27.58 23.87
C ASN A 399 18.94 -26.95 23.15
N LYS A 400 17.95 -26.43 23.88
CA LYS A 400 16.73 -25.84 23.31
C LYS A 400 16.52 -24.43 23.82
N ILE A 401 15.90 -23.62 22.98
CA ILE A 401 15.48 -22.26 23.34
C ILE A 401 14.05 -22.02 22.88
N LYS A 402 13.40 -21.03 23.50
CA LYS A 402 12.04 -20.61 23.16
C LYS A 402 12.05 -19.20 22.62
N LEU A 403 11.59 -19.05 21.39
CA LEU A 403 11.50 -17.77 20.72
C LEU A 403 10.04 -17.37 20.56
N LEU A 404 9.79 -16.07 20.63
CA LEU A 404 8.52 -15.48 20.25
C LEU A 404 8.56 -15.21 18.75
N ILE A 405 7.73 -15.93 17.99
CA ILE A 405 7.66 -15.80 16.53
C ILE A 405 6.40 -15.04 16.14
N ALA A 406 6.56 -14.06 15.26
CA ALA A 406 5.46 -13.33 14.66
C ALA A 406 5.13 -13.87 13.27
N THR A 407 3.85 -13.93 12.94
CA THR A 407 3.33 -14.26 11.60
C THR A 407 1.89 -13.76 11.48
N ASN A 408 1.24 -13.94 10.32
CA ASN A 408 -0.20 -13.65 10.20
C ASN A 408 -1.03 -14.68 10.96
N ASN A 409 -2.19 -14.25 11.46
CA ASN A 409 -3.13 -15.18 12.08
C ASN A 409 -3.59 -16.23 11.08
N HIS A 410 -3.85 -15.89 9.81
CA HIS A 410 -4.29 -16.90 8.84
C HIS A 410 -3.19 -17.94 8.48
N VAL A 411 -1.91 -17.56 8.57
CA VAL A 411 -0.78 -18.49 8.38
C VAL A 411 -0.85 -19.56 9.46
N MET A 412 -1.11 -19.19 10.71
CA MET A 412 -1.27 -20.18 11.78
C MET A 412 -2.71 -20.69 11.91
N GLY A 413 -3.69 -20.01 11.32
CA GLY A 413 -5.11 -20.25 11.51
C GLY A 413 -5.54 -21.59 10.92
N TRP A 414 -4.95 -21.94 9.76
CA TRP A 414 -5.22 -23.12 8.93
C TRP A 414 -6.63 -23.67 9.14
N SER A 415 -7.64 -22.85 8.88
CA SER A 415 -9.07 -23.21 8.95
C SER A 415 -9.45 -24.36 8.02
N ASN A 416 -8.56 -24.74 7.10
CA ASN A 416 -8.61 -25.99 6.36
C ASN A 416 -8.51 -27.21 7.28
N LEU A 417 -7.82 -27.15 8.43
CA LEU A 417 -7.81 -28.24 9.41
C LEU A 417 -9.14 -28.36 10.17
N ALA A 418 -9.93 -27.28 10.24
CA ALA A 418 -11.21 -27.28 10.94
C ALA A 418 -12.31 -27.84 10.02
N ILE A 419 -12.91 -28.97 10.42
CA ILE A 419 -14.02 -29.65 9.73
C ILE A 419 -15.08 -28.61 9.27
N SER A 420 -15.36 -28.52 7.97
CA SER A 420 -16.50 -27.70 7.50
C SER A 420 -17.81 -28.44 7.70
N LYS A 421 -18.89 -27.69 7.95
CA LYS A 421 -20.28 -28.20 7.97
C LYS A 421 -20.63 -29.15 6.82
N ASP A 422 -20.06 -28.93 5.63
CA ASP A 422 -20.41 -29.70 4.42
C ASP A 422 -19.64 -31.02 4.27
N ASN A 423 -18.81 -31.44 5.24
CA ASN A 423 -17.95 -32.64 5.13
C ASN A 423 -17.07 -32.72 3.86
N ARG A 424 -16.89 -31.61 3.13
CA ARG A 424 -15.88 -31.55 2.06
C ARG A 424 -14.52 -31.89 2.68
N MET A 425 -13.81 -32.85 2.11
CA MET A 425 -12.49 -33.29 2.59
C MET A 425 -11.53 -32.09 2.58
N LYS A 426 -11.40 -31.45 3.74
CA LYS A 426 -10.37 -30.44 3.95
C LYS A 426 -9.08 -31.13 4.36
N SER A 427 -7.97 -30.41 4.18
CA SER A 427 -6.65 -30.88 4.57
C SER A 427 -6.63 -31.16 6.07
N ARG A 428 -6.03 -32.28 6.49
CA ARG A 428 -5.82 -32.67 7.88
C ARG A 428 -4.37 -33.11 8.07
N TRP A 429 -3.95 -33.26 9.32
CA TRP A 429 -2.67 -33.89 9.62
C TRP A 429 -2.67 -35.35 9.15
N PHE A 430 -1.52 -35.84 8.71
CA PHE A 430 -1.32 -37.26 8.49
C PHE A 430 -1.47 -38.04 9.79
N ASN A 431 -1.97 -39.27 9.70
CA ASN A 431 -1.67 -40.25 10.74
C ASN A 431 -0.33 -40.95 10.45
N LYS A 432 0.20 -41.69 11.44
CA LYS A 432 1.50 -42.36 11.34
C LYS A 432 1.61 -43.26 10.12
N GLN A 433 0.60 -44.11 9.89
CA GLN A 433 0.63 -45.11 8.82
C GLN A 433 0.54 -44.47 7.44
N GLU A 434 -0.32 -43.46 7.28
CA GLU A 434 -0.45 -42.70 6.03
C GLU A 434 0.86 -42.01 5.66
N TYR A 435 1.53 -41.38 6.64
CA TYR A 435 2.81 -40.74 6.38
C TYR A 435 3.87 -41.76 5.98
N ILE A 436 3.99 -42.89 6.70
CA ILE A 436 4.90 -44.00 6.36
C ILE A 436 4.65 -44.47 4.92
N ASN A 437 3.39 -44.75 4.56
CA ASN A 437 3.04 -45.18 3.22
C ASN A 437 3.39 -44.12 2.16
N TYR A 438 3.20 -42.83 2.47
CA TYR A 438 3.64 -41.74 1.60
C TYR A 438 5.16 -41.75 1.41
N LEU A 439 5.95 -41.99 2.46
CA LEU A 439 7.42 -42.08 2.36
C LEU A 439 7.84 -43.20 1.42
N GLU A 440 7.28 -44.38 1.62
CA GLU A 440 7.61 -45.58 0.87
C GLU A 440 7.27 -45.42 -0.61
N ASN A 441 6.10 -44.86 -0.92
CA ASN A 441 5.66 -44.63 -2.30
C ASN A 441 6.46 -43.54 -3.04
N ASN A 442 7.14 -42.64 -2.32
CA ASN A 442 7.85 -41.51 -2.90
C ASN A 442 9.37 -41.58 -2.69
N ALA A 443 9.90 -42.71 -2.19
CA ALA A 443 11.31 -42.88 -1.85
C ALA A 443 12.27 -42.53 -3.00
N GLY A 444 11.88 -42.76 -4.26
CA GLY A 444 12.69 -42.44 -5.45
C GLY A 444 12.87 -40.94 -5.74
N PHE A 445 12.01 -40.06 -5.21
CA PHE A 445 12.08 -38.60 -5.41
C PHE A 445 12.74 -37.88 -4.24
N ILE A 446 13.06 -38.59 -3.17
CA ILE A 446 13.32 -38.06 -1.85
C ILE A 446 14.72 -38.50 -1.42
N SER A 447 15.71 -37.60 -1.50
CA SER A 447 17.11 -37.90 -1.18
C SER A 447 17.30 -38.50 0.22
N SER A 448 18.21 -39.48 0.32
CA SER A 448 18.31 -40.49 1.38
C SER A 448 18.53 -40.01 2.82
N ASN A 449 19.01 -38.79 3.08
CA ASN A 449 19.55 -38.48 4.41
C ASN A 449 18.58 -37.76 5.35
N ILE A 450 17.33 -37.53 4.95
CA ILE A 450 16.43 -36.67 5.74
C ILE A 450 15.02 -37.24 5.99
N TYR A 451 14.64 -38.34 5.32
CA TYR A 451 13.35 -39.00 5.60
C TYR A 451 13.39 -40.08 6.68
N GLU A 452 14.52 -40.27 7.35
CA GLU A 452 14.60 -41.18 8.49
C GLU A 452 13.75 -40.71 9.68
N ASP A 453 13.47 -39.41 9.78
CA ASP A 453 12.63 -38.85 10.84
C ASP A 453 11.14 -39.07 10.55
N LYS A 454 10.68 -40.29 10.85
CA LYS A 454 9.30 -40.77 10.67
C LYS A 454 8.26 -39.98 11.48
N ASP A 455 8.66 -39.06 12.35
CA ASP A 455 7.75 -38.30 13.20
C ASP A 455 7.53 -36.86 12.71
N ARG A 456 8.18 -36.41 11.63
CA ARG A 456 8.03 -35.03 11.09
C ARG A 456 6.58 -34.62 10.85
N TYR A 457 5.74 -35.56 10.40
CA TYR A 457 4.32 -35.32 10.18
C TYR A 457 3.57 -34.83 11.41
N GLN A 458 4.12 -34.97 12.62
CA GLN A 458 3.49 -34.53 13.87
C GLN A 458 3.84 -33.10 14.25
N TYR A 459 4.78 -32.43 13.56
CA TYR A 459 5.29 -31.12 13.98
C TYR A 459 4.97 -30.02 12.97
N LEU A 460 4.86 -28.80 13.48
CA LEU A 460 5.15 -27.63 12.66
C LEU A 460 6.63 -27.65 12.28
N LEU A 461 6.92 -27.38 11.02
CA LEU A 461 8.27 -27.36 10.49
C LEU A 461 8.71 -25.93 10.17
N TRP A 462 10.02 -25.71 10.14
CA TRP A 462 10.60 -24.41 9.81
C TRP A 462 11.93 -24.56 9.08
N GLY A 463 12.34 -23.53 8.35
CA GLY A 463 13.65 -23.49 7.71
C GLY A 463 14.03 -22.11 7.20
N THR A 464 15.21 -22.04 6.59
CA THR A 464 15.71 -20.86 5.88
C THR A 464 16.37 -21.30 4.58
N ALA A 465 16.24 -20.48 3.55
CA ALA A 465 16.90 -20.72 2.27
C ALA A 465 18.30 -20.08 2.30
N PRO A 466 19.35 -20.65 1.69
CA PRO A 466 20.68 -20.01 1.66
C PRO A 466 20.63 -18.72 0.84
N LEU A 467 20.87 -17.56 1.44
CA LEU A 467 20.81 -16.28 0.72
C LEU A 467 21.84 -16.23 -0.42
N LYS A 468 21.39 -16.27 -1.68
CA LYS A 468 22.27 -15.97 -2.83
C LYS A 468 22.29 -14.47 -3.10
N SER A 469 23.36 -13.96 -3.71
CA SER A 469 23.34 -12.59 -4.24
C SER A 469 22.31 -12.50 -5.38
N PRO A 470 21.41 -11.50 -5.40
CA PRO A 470 20.42 -11.37 -6.45
C PRO A 470 21.07 -11.27 -7.83
N VAL A 471 20.59 -12.07 -8.79
CA VAL A 471 21.16 -12.16 -10.14
C VAL A 471 20.61 -11.05 -11.06
N SER A 472 19.45 -10.44 -10.74
CA SER A 472 18.77 -9.48 -11.64
C SER A 472 18.07 -8.33 -10.91
N ASN A 473 17.70 -7.28 -11.66
CA ASN A 473 16.87 -6.17 -11.17
C ASN A 473 15.38 -6.54 -11.02
N LYS A 474 14.94 -7.69 -11.56
CA LYS A 474 13.52 -8.08 -11.62
C LYS A 474 13.14 -9.19 -10.64
N TYR A 475 14.05 -10.12 -10.36
CA TYR A 475 13.75 -11.34 -9.61
C TYR A 475 14.60 -11.43 -8.35
N ASN A 476 13.93 -11.37 -7.20
CA ASN A 476 14.50 -11.50 -5.86
C ASN A 476 14.39 -12.93 -5.30
N SER A 477 14.11 -13.96 -6.12
CA SER A 477 14.17 -15.35 -5.64
C SER A 477 15.63 -15.68 -5.34
N LEU A 478 16.01 -15.69 -4.06
CA LEU A 478 17.41 -15.85 -3.65
C LEU A 478 17.82 -17.29 -3.39
N SER A 479 16.89 -18.23 -3.40
CA SER A 479 17.08 -19.68 -3.24
C SER A 479 15.78 -20.23 -2.69
N GLY A 480 15.64 -21.56 -2.72
CA GLY A 480 14.56 -22.18 -1.99
C GLY A 480 15.01 -23.29 -1.06
N ILE A 481 14.06 -23.73 -0.26
CA ILE A 481 14.21 -24.77 0.76
C ILE A 481 13.61 -26.05 0.17
N SER A 482 14.29 -27.18 0.27
CA SER A 482 13.66 -28.48 0.02
C SER A 482 12.99 -28.98 1.30
N PHE A 483 11.96 -29.83 1.18
CA PHE A 483 11.30 -30.47 2.33
C PHE A 483 12.27 -31.12 3.31
N SER A 484 13.33 -31.71 2.76
CA SER A 484 14.38 -32.35 3.53
C SER A 484 15.01 -31.37 4.52
N ASN A 485 15.28 -30.14 4.11
CA ASN A 485 16.05 -29.19 4.91
C ASN A 485 15.22 -28.48 6.01
N LEU A 486 13.94 -28.83 6.17
CA LEU A 486 13.11 -28.33 7.25
C LEU A 486 13.42 -29.01 8.59
N ALA A 487 13.37 -28.22 9.67
CA ALA A 487 13.55 -28.63 11.06
C ALA A 487 12.22 -28.57 11.83
N LYS A 488 12.18 -29.19 13.02
CA LYS A 488 10.96 -29.25 13.85
C LYS A 488 10.84 -28.06 14.80
N VAL A 489 9.61 -27.61 15.03
CA VAL A 489 9.24 -26.80 16.20
C VAL A 489 8.74 -27.73 17.30
N TYR A 490 9.51 -27.89 18.37
CA TYR A 490 9.33 -28.98 19.33
C TYR A 490 8.08 -28.90 20.20
N ASN A 491 7.51 -27.71 20.37
CA ASN A 491 6.33 -27.49 21.22
C ASN A 491 5.04 -27.30 20.42
N ILE A 492 5.05 -27.39 19.09
CA ILE A 492 3.86 -27.28 18.26
C ILE A 492 3.69 -28.56 17.46
N THR A 493 2.73 -29.37 17.89
CA THR A 493 2.43 -30.68 17.33
C THR A 493 0.96 -30.79 16.93
N ASN A 494 0.60 -31.86 16.20
CA ASN A 494 -0.80 -32.15 15.85
C ASN A 494 -1.74 -32.19 17.07
N GLN A 495 -1.25 -32.59 18.25
CA GLN A 495 -2.01 -32.70 19.48
C GLN A 495 -2.26 -31.36 20.17
N ASN A 496 -1.29 -30.44 20.13
CA ASN A 496 -1.36 -29.19 20.90
C ASN A 496 -1.49 -27.94 20.02
N PHE A 497 -1.59 -28.11 18.70
CA PHE A 497 -1.65 -27.03 17.71
C PHE A 497 -2.70 -25.95 18.07
N ILE A 498 -3.83 -26.36 18.64
CA ILE A 498 -4.91 -25.46 19.04
C ILE A 498 -4.41 -24.36 19.99
N ASN A 499 -3.43 -24.66 20.85
CA ASN A 499 -2.89 -23.77 21.88
C ASN A 499 -1.65 -22.96 21.43
N ARG A 500 -1.31 -22.95 20.14
CA ARG A 500 -0.10 -22.29 19.62
C ARG A 500 -0.05 -20.78 19.84
N ALA A 501 -1.18 -20.09 19.71
CA ALA A 501 -1.22 -18.64 19.73
C ALA A 501 -1.16 -18.13 21.17
N TRP A 502 -0.14 -17.33 21.48
CA TRP A 502 -0.02 -16.68 22.79
C TRP A 502 -0.69 -15.30 22.80
N TYR A 503 -0.60 -14.55 21.71
CA TYR A 503 -1.18 -13.22 21.60
C TYR A 503 -1.77 -12.97 20.20
N ILE A 504 -2.98 -12.42 20.19
CA ILE A 504 -3.70 -11.92 19.02
C ILE A 504 -4.25 -10.53 19.41
N PRO A 505 -3.92 -9.47 18.66
CA PRO A 505 -4.39 -8.11 18.95
C PRO A 505 -5.91 -8.04 18.99
N GLN A 506 -6.46 -7.37 20.00
CA GLN A 506 -7.88 -7.11 20.12
C GLN A 506 -8.16 -5.66 19.74
N LEU A 507 -8.87 -5.46 18.64
CA LEU A 507 -9.24 -4.15 18.12
C LEU A 507 -10.76 -4.00 18.10
N SER A 508 -11.23 -2.76 18.27
CA SER A 508 -12.59 -2.37 17.95
C SER A 508 -12.56 -1.23 16.95
N ALA A 509 -13.50 -1.22 16.00
CA ALA A 509 -13.59 -0.19 14.96
C ALA A 509 -14.97 0.47 14.96
N ASN A 510 -14.99 1.80 14.82
CA ASN A 510 -16.19 2.60 14.68
C ASN A 510 -16.32 3.19 13.27
N GLY A 511 -17.54 3.35 12.78
CA GLY A 511 -17.79 3.85 11.42
C GLY A 511 -17.38 2.84 10.36
N ILE A 512 -18.11 1.73 10.29
CA ILE A 512 -17.98 0.71 9.24
C ILE A 512 -19.27 0.59 8.40
N LYS A 513 -19.11 0.16 7.15
CA LYS A 513 -20.18 -0.48 6.37
C LYS A 513 -20.00 -1.98 6.44
N ILE A 514 -21.10 -2.70 6.64
CA ILE A 514 -21.09 -4.14 6.75
C ILE A 514 -22.42 -4.67 6.21
N ASN A 515 -22.35 -5.78 5.48
CA ASN A 515 -23.50 -6.45 4.89
C ASN A 515 -24.51 -6.84 6.00
N GLU A 516 -25.81 -6.69 5.75
CA GLU A 516 -26.85 -7.08 6.71
C GLU A 516 -26.85 -8.57 7.04
N ASN A 517 -26.32 -9.42 6.15
CA ASN A 517 -26.10 -10.85 6.44
C ASN A 517 -25.11 -11.08 7.59
N LEU A 518 -24.34 -10.05 7.97
CA LEU A 518 -23.37 -10.06 9.05
C LEU A 518 -23.89 -9.32 10.30
N ARG A 519 -25.22 -9.11 10.44
CA ARG A 519 -25.86 -8.29 11.49
C ARG A 519 -25.53 -8.66 12.93
N THR A 520 -25.24 -9.92 13.18
CA THR A 520 -24.87 -10.39 14.52
C THR A 520 -23.47 -9.92 14.96
N TRP A 521 -22.62 -9.46 14.05
CA TRP A 521 -21.24 -9.08 14.37
C TRP A 521 -21.00 -7.58 14.57
N TYR A 522 -22.02 -6.73 14.38
CA TYR A 522 -21.87 -5.29 14.56
C TYR A 522 -22.91 -4.70 15.51
N GLN A 523 -22.57 -3.55 16.09
CA GLN A 523 -23.47 -2.75 16.91
C GLN A 523 -23.78 -1.45 16.17
N ILE A 524 -25.01 -0.95 16.29
CA ILE A 524 -25.43 0.34 15.73
C ILE A 524 -25.58 1.30 16.90
N ASN A 525 -24.99 2.49 16.83
CA ASN A 525 -25.19 3.54 17.82
C ASN A 525 -26.44 4.40 17.50
N GLN A 526 -26.70 5.43 18.29
CA GLN A 526 -27.87 6.32 18.11
C GLN A 526 -27.84 7.13 16.79
N GLU A 527 -26.68 7.25 16.15
CA GLU A 527 -26.47 8.00 14.90
C GLU A 527 -26.43 7.07 13.67
N ASP A 528 -26.92 5.83 13.82
CA ASP A 528 -26.86 4.77 12.80
C ASP A 528 -25.44 4.38 12.36
N ILE A 529 -24.42 4.77 13.14
CA ILE A 529 -23.03 4.41 12.88
C ILE A 529 -22.79 2.98 13.39
N LYS A 530 -22.34 2.11 12.47
CA LYS A 530 -22.02 0.73 12.78
C LYS A 530 -20.60 0.63 13.35
N SER A 531 -20.43 -0.25 14.33
CA SER A 531 -19.16 -0.55 15.00
C SER A 531 -18.98 -2.05 15.19
N ILE A 532 -17.73 -2.49 15.31
CA ILE A 532 -17.38 -3.90 15.56
C ILE A 532 -16.37 -4.00 16.71
N LYS A 533 -16.56 -5.01 17.57
CA LYS A 533 -15.74 -5.20 18.78
C LYS A 533 -14.75 -6.36 18.71
N ASN A 534 -14.94 -7.28 17.78
CA ASN A 534 -14.06 -8.43 17.54
C ASN A 534 -13.14 -8.20 16.34
N GLY A 535 -12.63 -6.97 16.24
CA GLY A 535 -11.59 -6.63 15.30
C GLY A 535 -10.24 -7.19 15.76
N THR A 536 -9.35 -7.38 14.79
CA THR A 536 -7.95 -7.70 15.01
C THR A 536 -7.13 -7.12 13.85
N LEU A 537 -5.81 -7.24 13.93
CA LEU A 537 -4.98 -7.24 12.75
C LEU A 537 -4.55 -8.67 12.48
N ASP A 538 -4.47 -9.06 11.22
CA ASP A 538 -4.07 -10.42 10.83
C ASP A 538 -2.63 -10.73 11.26
N PHE A 539 -2.45 -11.04 12.53
CA PHE A 539 -1.17 -11.15 13.22
C PHE A 539 -1.33 -11.98 14.48
N VAL A 540 -0.32 -12.80 14.75
CA VAL A 540 -0.26 -13.63 15.93
C VAL A 540 1.18 -13.75 16.41
N LEU A 541 1.34 -13.83 17.72
CA LEU A 541 2.60 -14.23 18.34
C LEU A 541 2.49 -15.65 18.87
N VAL A 542 3.48 -16.46 18.50
CA VAL A 542 3.52 -17.89 18.76
C VAL A 542 4.86 -18.22 19.44
N PRO A 543 4.86 -18.70 20.70
CA PRO A 543 6.06 -19.22 21.33
C PRO A 543 6.45 -20.54 20.67
N MET A 544 7.67 -20.60 20.16
CA MET A 544 8.19 -21.78 19.45
C MET A 544 9.50 -22.23 20.09
N VAL A 545 9.65 -23.53 20.30
CA VAL A 545 10.85 -24.15 20.87
C VAL A 545 11.69 -24.76 19.74
N PHE A 546 12.94 -24.34 19.69
CA PHE A 546 13.91 -24.68 18.66
C PHE A 546 15.11 -25.41 19.27
N ASP A 547 15.71 -26.33 18.49
CA ASP A 547 17.03 -26.88 18.83
C ASP A 547 18.14 -25.90 18.42
N ILE A 548 19.15 -25.78 19.28
CA ILE A 548 20.28 -24.89 19.06
C ILE A 548 21.13 -25.34 17.85
N GLU A 549 21.25 -26.63 17.57
CA GLU A 549 22.00 -27.11 16.40
C GLU A 549 21.26 -26.77 15.09
N ASP A 550 19.93 -26.83 15.06
CA ASP A 550 19.16 -26.35 13.90
C ASP A 550 19.33 -24.84 13.69
N ILE A 551 19.38 -24.05 14.77
CA ILE A 551 19.65 -22.61 14.70
C ILE A 551 21.06 -22.34 14.15
N LYS A 552 22.06 -23.10 14.57
CA LYS A 552 23.43 -22.97 14.09
C LYS A 552 23.54 -23.18 12.58
N GLU A 553 22.84 -24.19 12.06
CA GLU A 553 22.82 -24.49 10.63
C GLU A 553 21.99 -23.47 9.83
N LYS A 554 20.77 -23.16 10.29
CA LYS A 554 19.76 -22.44 9.50
C LYS A 554 19.74 -20.93 9.76
N LEU A 555 20.18 -20.48 10.93
CA LEU A 555 20.26 -19.08 11.33
C LEU A 555 21.65 -18.74 11.89
N PRO A 556 22.72 -18.92 11.11
CA PRO A 556 24.09 -18.78 11.59
C PRO A 556 24.40 -17.37 12.13
N ASN A 557 23.75 -16.33 11.60
CA ASN A 557 23.91 -14.96 12.11
C ASN A 557 23.28 -14.75 13.49
N TYR A 558 22.16 -15.43 13.78
CA TYR A 558 21.58 -15.43 15.11
C TYR A 558 22.43 -16.27 16.09
N TYR A 559 22.90 -17.44 15.65
CA TYR A 559 23.74 -18.30 16.48
C TYR A 559 25.01 -17.59 16.98
N LYS A 560 25.63 -16.74 16.15
CA LYS A 560 26.83 -15.95 16.54
C LYS A 560 26.62 -15.05 17.77
N VAL A 561 25.39 -14.61 18.02
CA VAL A 561 25.05 -13.72 19.14
C VAL A 561 24.29 -14.44 20.25
N LEU A 562 23.92 -15.70 20.05
CA LEU A 562 23.15 -16.49 21.01
C LEU A 562 23.94 -16.68 22.31
N ASN A 563 23.28 -16.46 23.45
CA ASN A 563 23.88 -16.48 24.79
C ASN A 563 25.05 -15.50 24.97
N THR A 564 25.09 -14.43 24.17
CA THR A 564 26.05 -13.33 24.35
C THR A 564 25.35 -12.10 24.91
N LYS A 565 26.13 -11.13 25.41
CA LYS A 565 25.59 -9.83 25.85
C LYS A 565 24.89 -9.03 24.72
N ASP A 566 25.18 -9.37 23.46
CA ASP A 566 24.67 -8.67 22.29
C ASP A 566 23.35 -9.29 21.74
N GLU A 567 22.89 -10.40 22.32
CA GLU A 567 21.68 -11.13 21.89
C GLU A 567 20.44 -10.22 21.87
N ALA A 568 20.22 -9.44 22.92
CA ALA A 568 19.07 -8.53 23.03
C ALA A 568 19.05 -7.45 21.93
N ASN A 569 20.22 -7.05 21.41
CA ASN A 569 20.35 -6.06 20.35
C ASN A 569 20.00 -6.65 18.99
N TRP A 570 20.16 -7.97 18.82
CA TRP A 570 19.87 -8.65 17.56
C TRP A 570 18.36 -8.73 17.28
N TYR A 571 17.55 -8.98 18.31
CA TYR A 571 16.10 -9.03 18.16
C TYR A 571 15.52 -7.70 17.68
N ILE A 572 14.58 -7.76 16.74
CA ILE A 572 13.89 -6.56 16.26
C ILE A 572 12.80 -6.09 17.25
N GLY A 573 12.29 -7.00 18.08
CA GLY A 573 11.13 -6.74 18.93
C GLY A 573 9.89 -6.43 18.09
N LEU A 574 9.10 -5.46 18.53
CA LEU A 574 7.88 -5.02 17.84
C LEU A 574 8.02 -3.57 17.35
N GLY A 575 9.20 -3.20 16.88
CA GLY A 575 9.46 -1.85 16.36
C GLY A 575 9.36 -0.79 17.45
N ASN A 576 8.87 0.40 17.08
CA ASN A 576 8.63 1.52 17.99
C ASN A 576 7.13 1.91 17.99
N SER A 577 6.72 2.70 18.99
CA SER A 577 5.33 3.16 19.15
C SER A 577 4.98 4.38 18.29
N LYS A 578 5.79 4.73 17.28
CA LYS A 578 5.52 5.89 16.43
C LYS A 578 4.62 5.49 15.27
N LYS A 579 3.72 6.38 14.91
CA LYS A 579 2.92 6.26 13.68
C LYS A 579 3.85 6.26 12.46
N TYR A 580 3.57 5.36 11.52
CA TYR A 580 4.32 5.28 10.27
C TYR A 580 4.08 6.50 9.38
N LEU A 581 5.09 6.86 8.59
CA LEU A 581 5.07 8.02 7.69
C LEU A 581 5.15 7.53 6.24
N PRO A 582 4.23 7.95 5.36
CA PRO A 582 4.17 7.42 4.00
C PRO A 582 5.35 7.86 3.13
N GLN A 583 6.13 8.85 3.59
CA GLN A 583 7.34 9.38 2.96
C GLN A 583 8.59 8.52 3.19
N LEU A 584 8.53 7.51 4.05
CA LEU A 584 9.62 6.55 4.23
C LEU A 584 9.49 5.41 3.21
N GLN A 585 10.62 4.85 2.77
CA GLN A 585 10.58 3.66 1.91
C GLN A 585 10.35 2.42 2.76
N LEU A 586 9.59 1.46 2.23
CA LEU A 586 9.38 0.18 2.87
C LEU A 586 10.18 -0.91 2.18
N PHE A 587 10.67 -1.83 3.00
CA PHE A 587 11.25 -3.10 2.60
C PHE A 587 10.46 -4.22 3.23
N SER A 588 10.08 -5.19 2.42
CA SER A 588 9.38 -6.39 2.87
C SER A 588 10.16 -7.63 2.44
N GLY A 589 10.06 -8.72 3.19
CA GLY A 589 10.68 -9.98 2.79
C GLY A 589 10.24 -11.19 3.59
N GLY A 590 10.27 -12.36 2.94
CA GLY A 590 9.81 -13.61 3.49
C GLY A 590 9.88 -14.77 2.50
N TYR A 591 9.11 -15.82 2.76
CA TYR A 591 9.11 -17.11 2.07
C TYR A 591 7.79 -17.40 1.37
N PRO A 592 7.48 -16.75 0.23
CA PRO A 592 6.39 -17.19 -0.64
C PRO A 592 6.58 -18.63 -1.11
N GLY A 593 5.45 -19.32 -1.30
CA GLY A 593 5.42 -20.64 -1.92
C GLY A 593 5.95 -20.57 -3.36
N ASP A 594 6.90 -21.43 -3.71
CA ASP A 594 7.40 -21.50 -5.08
C ASP A 594 6.46 -22.39 -5.90
N VAL A 595 5.69 -21.78 -6.81
CA VAL A 595 4.75 -22.52 -7.68
C VAL A 595 5.48 -23.10 -8.91
N ASN A 596 6.82 -23.05 -8.95
CA ASN A 596 7.58 -23.55 -10.09
C ASN A 596 7.63 -25.10 -10.06
N PRO A 597 6.94 -25.80 -10.98
CA PRO A 597 6.89 -27.26 -10.99
C PRO A 597 8.27 -27.92 -11.22
N ASN A 598 9.23 -27.15 -11.76
CA ASN A 598 10.59 -27.62 -12.05
C ASN A 598 11.58 -27.33 -10.91
N SER A 599 11.13 -26.71 -9.82
CA SER A 599 11.93 -26.41 -8.64
C SER A 599 11.74 -27.52 -7.61
N SER A 600 12.82 -28.12 -7.11
CA SER A 600 12.76 -28.99 -5.92
C SER A 600 12.50 -28.19 -4.62
N ALA A 601 12.46 -26.86 -4.74
CA ALA A 601 12.26 -25.96 -3.64
C ALA A 601 10.77 -25.68 -3.41
N ILE A 602 10.33 -25.84 -2.17
CA ILE A 602 8.92 -25.72 -1.78
C ILE A 602 8.53 -24.28 -1.44
N VAL A 603 9.50 -23.52 -0.95
CA VAL A 603 9.40 -22.10 -0.67
C VAL A 603 10.70 -21.44 -1.10
N SER A 604 10.61 -20.17 -1.49
CA SER A 604 11.78 -19.37 -1.87
C SER A 604 11.80 -18.06 -1.10
N TRP A 605 12.98 -17.60 -0.70
CA TRP A 605 13.05 -16.27 -0.09
C TRP A 605 12.90 -15.19 -1.18
N ARG A 606 12.04 -14.20 -0.93
CA ARG A 606 11.86 -13.01 -1.76
C ARG A 606 11.82 -11.75 -0.91
N GLY A 607 12.27 -10.65 -1.50
CA GLY A 607 12.15 -9.30 -0.95
C GLY A 607 11.39 -8.39 -1.91
N SER A 608 10.78 -7.33 -1.37
CA SER A 608 10.22 -6.21 -2.12
C SER A 608 10.65 -4.88 -1.50
N LYS A 609 10.79 -3.84 -2.31
CA LYS A 609 11.02 -2.45 -1.91
C LYS A 609 9.97 -1.56 -2.56
N SER A 610 9.41 -0.59 -1.82
CA SER A 610 8.44 0.36 -2.36
C SER A 610 9.02 1.70 -2.81
N TYR A 611 8.37 2.33 -3.80
CA TYR A 611 8.61 3.74 -4.19
C TYR A 611 7.99 4.75 -3.20
N GLY A 612 7.05 4.28 -2.38
CA GLY A 612 6.31 5.05 -1.40
C GLY A 612 5.08 4.27 -0.93
N SER A 613 4.12 4.95 -0.30
CA SER A 613 2.98 4.27 0.32
C SER A 613 1.73 5.13 0.48
N LEU A 614 0.57 4.49 0.50
CA LEU A 614 -0.70 5.04 0.99
C LEU A 614 -1.01 4.39 2.33
N ILE A 615 -1.25 5.21 3.34
CA ILE A 615 -1.74 4.75 4.63
C ILE A 615 -3.26 4.80 4.60
N GLN A 616 -3.87 3.62 4.58
CA GLN A 616 -5.29 3.44 4.77
C GLN A 616 -5.56 3.20 6.25
N ALA A 617 -6.31 4.10 6.88
CA ALA A 617 -6.47 4.10 8.33
C ALA A 617 -7.06 2.80 8.87
N PHE A 618 -8.02 2.19 8.17
CA PHE A 618 -8.41 0.78 8.21
C PHE A 618 -9.46 0.52 7.12
N ASP A 619 -9.85 -0.74 6.94
CA ASP A 619 -10.95 -1.10 6.04
C ASP A 619 -12.30 -0.80 6.68
N ARG A 620 -12.96 0.25 6.17
CA ARG A 620 -14.29 0.60 6.63
C ARG A 620 -15.37 -0.30 6.05
N GLU A 621 -15.08 -1.09 5.01
CA GLU A 621 -16.06 -2.01 4.42
C GLU A 621 -15.76 -3.44 4.87
N ILE A 622 -16.56 -3.96 5.79
CA ILE A 622 -16.43 -5.33 6.27
C ILE A 622 -17.13 -6.27 5.31
N LYS A 623 -16.33 -7.01 4.53
CA LYS A 623 -16.76 -8.05 3.60
C LYS A 623 -16.38 -9.43 4.13
N ASN A 624 -16.78 -10.48 3.41
CA ASN A 624 -16.41 -11.85 3.76
C ASN A 624 -14.88 -12.05 3.76
N GLU A 625 -14.17 -11.35 2.87
CA GLU A 625 -12.71 -11.38 2.78
C GLU A 625 -12.01 -10.72 3.98
N SER A 626 -12.73 -9.90 4.75
CA SER A 626 -12.24 -9.29 5.99
C SER A 626 -12.28 -10.27 7.17
N ILE A 627 -12.98 -11.40 7.04
CA ILE A 627 -13.16 -12.39 8.10
C ILE A 627 -11.93 -13.30 8.17
N LEU A 628 -11.32 -13.35 9.34
CA LEU A 628 -10.22 -14.24 9.68
C LEU A 628 -10.72 -15.35 10.59
N ASP A 629 -10.42 -16.58 10.21
CA ASP A 629 -10.71 -17.76 11.01
C ASP A 629 -9.57 -18.00 12.00
N TYR A 630 -9.91 -18.18 13.27
CA TYR A 630 -8.96 -18.55 14.30
C TYR A 630 -9.46 -19.77 15.08
N TYR A 631 -8.77 -20.90 14.91
CA TYR A 631 -9.03 -22.10 15.69
C TYR A 631 -8.17 -22.11 16.96
N GLY A 632 -8.81 -22.03 18.13
CA GLY A 632 -8.16 -21.90 19.44
C GLY A 632 -8.92 -22.60 20.57
N PRO A 633 -8.34 -22.68 21.79
CA PRO A 633 -8.92 -23.47 22.89
C PRO A 633 -10.07 -22.77 23.60
N LYS A 634 -10.15 -21.45 23.48
CA LYS A 634 -11.13 -20.62 24.15
C LYS A 634 -11.97 -19.92 23.10
N GLN A 635 -13.25 -19.76 23.43
CA GLN A 635 -14.14 -18.88 22.72
C GLN A 635 -13.71 -17.43 23.00
N ILE A 636 -13.41 -16.67 21.93
CA ILE A 636 -13.01 -15.26 22.02
C ILE A 636 -14.22 -14.34 21.90
N ASN A 637 -15.25 -14.68 21.11
CA ASN A 637 -16.47 -13.85 21.00
C ASN A 637 -17.74 -14.65 21.31
N ASN A 638 -18.76 -13.95 21.81
CA ASN A 638 -20.00 -14.58 22.31
C ASN A 638 -21.10 -14.77 21.25
N ILE A 639 -20.91 -14.37 19.99
CA ILE A 639 -22.03 -14.17 19.04
C ILE A 639 -21.90 -15.06 17.79
N ASP A 640 -22.85 -16.00 17.64
CA ASP A 640 -23.30 -16.87 16.51
C ASP A 640 -22.34 -17.39 15.42
N GLY A 641 -21.05 -17.10 15.46
CA GLY A 641 -20.06 -17.57 14.47
C GLY A 641 -19.30 -18.84 14.86
N TYR A 642 -19.66 -19.46 15.99
CA TYR A 642 -18.83 -20.43 16.68
C TYR A 642 -19.32 -21.84 16.46
N GLN A 643 -18.45 -22.69 15.94
CA GLN A 643 -18.63 -24.12 16.00
C GLN A 643 -17.57 -24.67 16.94
N LYS A 644 -18.00 -25.36 18.01
CA LYS A 644 -17.11 -26.28 18.72
C LYS A 644 -16.73 -27.36 17.71
N VAL A 645 -15.45 -27.45 17.38
CA VAL A 645 -14.94 -28.44 16.43
C VAL A 645 -13.92 -29.25 17.20
N GLY A 646 -14.18 -30.54 17.43
CA GLY A 646 -13.32 -31.38 18.26
C GLY A 646 -13.06 -30.77 19.65
N GLU A 647 -11.79 -30.54 19.97
CA GLU A 647 -11.33 -30.01 21.27
C GLU A 647 -11.24 -28.47 21.33
N GLY A 648 -11.51 -27.76 20.23
CA GLY A 648 -11.35 -26.31 20.14
C GLY A 648 -12.59 -25.56 19.64
N TYR A 649 -12.42 -24.25 19.49
CA TYR A 649 -13.43 -23.32 18.98
C TYR A 649 -12.92 -22.65 17.71
N LEU A 650 -13.75 -22.66 16.66
CA LEU A 650 -13.51 -21.85 15.47
C LEU A 650 -14.08 -20.45 15.71
N ASN A 651 -13.18 -19.46 15.85
CA ASN A 651 -13.49 -18.05 16.07
C ASN A 651 -13.49 -17.30 14.74
N LYS A 652 -14.38 -16.29 14.63
CA LYS A 652 -14.41 -15.33 13.52
C LYS A 652 -13.95 -13.95 14.02
N LEU A 653 -12.82 -13.48 13.50
CA LEU A 653 -12.25 -12.17 13.80
C LEU A 653 -12.29 -11.30 12.53
N PHE A 654 -12.25 -9.98 12.66
CA PHE A 654 -12.28 -9.07 11.52
C PHE A 654 -10.96 -8.31 11.37
N ASN A 655 -10.33 -8.39 10.19
CA ASN A 655 -9.09 -7.68 9.90
C ASN A 655 -9.35 -6.16 9.70
N VAL A 656 -9.34 -5.42 10.80
CA VAL A 656 -9.60 -3.97 10.87
C VAL A 656 -8.35 -3.16 11.25
N GLY A 657 -7.17 -3.78 11.15
CA GLY A 657 -5.91 -3.08 11.33
C GLY A 657 -5.73 -1.96 10.29
N THR A 658 -4.95 -0.94 10.66
CA THR A 658 -4.47 0.04 9.68
C THR A 658 -3.64 -0.65 8.60
N ARG A 659 -3.91 -0.30 7.35
CA ARG A 659 -3.20 -0.84 6.19
C ARG A 659 -2.20 0.16 5.63
N VAL A 660 -1.06 -0.36 5.19
CA VAL A 660 -0.15 0.34 4.30
C VAL A 660 -0.21 -0.34 2.93
N ILE A 661 -0.46 0.44 1.90
CA ILE A 661 -0.58 -0.01 0.52
C ILE A 661 0.62 0.56 -0.23
N THR A 662 1.39 -0.30 -0.90
CA THR A 662 2.61 0.09 -1.60
C THR A 662 2.58 -0.24 -3.08
N SER A 663 3.20 0.61 -3.88
CA SER A 663 3.60 0.32 -5.25
C SER A 663 5.02 -0.23 -5.23
N ASP A 664 5.25 -1.38 -5.85
CA ASP A 664 6.56 -2.02 -5.86
C ASP A 664 7.56 -1.26 -6.75
N GLU A 665 8.70 -0.88 -6.17
CA GLU A 665 9.87 -0.36 -6.89
C GLU A 665 10.70 -1.51 -7.46
N ILE A 666 10.94 -2.54 -6.63
CA ILE A 666 11.74 -3.71 -6.97
C ILE A 666 11.11 -4.92 -6.28
N GLY A 667 10.93 -5.99 -7.06
CA GLY A 667 10.46 -7.29 -6.58
C GLY A 667 8.96 -7.32 -6.32
N ASP A 668 8.44 -8.54 -6.20
CA ASP A 668 7.10 -8.84 -5.70
C ASP A 668 7.26 -10.07 -4.80
N LEU A 669 6.62 -10.04 -3.64
CA LEU A 669 6.61 -11.21 -2.78
C LEU A 669 5.72 -12.32 -3.36
N GLY A 670 4.62 -11.97 -4.04
CA GLY A 670 3.67 -12.91 -4.63
C GLY A 670 2.88 -13.72 -3.60
N SER A 671 2.16 -14.73 -4.08
CA SER A 671 1.32 -15.61 -3.25
C SER A 671 2.12 -16.42 -2.22
N GLY A 672 1.56 -16.60 -1.03
CA GLY A 672 2.19 -17.33 0.08
C GLY A 672 3.20 -16.51 0.89
N SER A 673 3.41 -15.25 0.54
CA SER A 673 4.30 -14.34 1.27
C SER A 673 3.72 -13.79 2.58
N SER A 674 2.52 -14.22 2.94
CA SER A 674 1.88 -13.92 4.21
C SER A 674 2.83 -14.15 5.39
N GLY A 675 2.90 -13.15 6.26
CA GLY A 675 3.73 -13.14 7.45
C GLY A 675 5.08 -12.44 7.23
N SER A 676 5.37 -12.01 5.99
CA SER A 676 6.60 -11.29 5.67
C SER A 676 6.75 -10.03 6.52
N MET A 677 7.96 -9.81 7.00
CA MET A 677 8.30 -8.68 7.85
C MET A 677 8.36 -7.40 7.02
N ILE A 678 7.81 -6.29 7.54
CA ILE A 678 7.86 -4.97 6.88
C ILE A 678 8.66 -4.00 7.75
N ILE A 679 9.76 -3.47 7.20
CA ILE A 679 10.57 -2.44 7.83
C ILE A 679 10.59 -1.15 7.01
N ASP A 680 10.82 -0.02 7.66
CA ASP A 680 11.15 1.23 6.99
C ASP A 680 12.65 1.32 6.62
N SER A 681 13.01 2.36 5.87
CA SER A 681 14.39 2.69 5.48
C SER A 681 15.31 3.07 6.65
N ASN A 682 14.83 3.06 7.89
CA ASN A 682 15.61 3.21 9.11
C ASN A 682 15.66 1.92 9.94
N PHE A 683 15.32 0.77 9.35
CA PHE A 683 15.28 -0.54 10.02
C PHE A 683 14.25 -0.68 11.13
N ASN A 684 13.27 0.23 11.22
CA ASN A 684 12.16 0.07 12.15
C ASN A 684 11.16 -0.92 11.57
N LEU A 685 10.78 -1.92 12.36
CA LEU A 685 9.62 -2.74 12.08
C LEU A 685 8.35 -1.89 12.20
N VAL A 686 7.55 -1.87 11.14
CA VAL A 686 6.33 -1.05 11.08
C VAL A 686 5.06 -1.88 10.92
N GLY A 687 5.19 -3.12 10.47
CA GLY A 687 4.03 -3.97 10.21
C GLY A 687 4.36 -5.35 9.66
N ILE A 688 3.33 -6.01 9.15
CA ILE A 688 3.39 -7.35 8.60
C ILE A 688 2.62 -7.42 7.28
N HIS A 689 3.20 -8.05 6.27
CA HIS A 689 2.55 -8.27 4.99
C HIS A 689 1.46 -9.34 5.14
N PHE A 690 0.30 -9.15 4.52
CA PHE A 690 -0.77 -10.16 4.56
C PHE A 690 -1.38 -10.48 3.18
N ALA A 691 -1.27 -9.59 2.19
CA ALA A 691 -1.85 -9.83 0.86
C ALA A 691 -1.19 -8.99 -0.24
N SER A 692 -1.15 -9.56 -1.45
CA SER A 692 -0.93 -8.83 -2.71
C SER A 692 -2.27 -8.55 -3.39
N LEU A 693 -2.50 -7.29 -3.78
CA LEU A 693 -3.66 -6.87 -4.55
C LEU A 693 -3.45 -7.23 -6.03
N ASN A 694 -3.94 -8.39 -6.45
CA ASN A 694 -4.16 -8.67 -7.89
C ASN A 694 -5.64 -8.51 -8.28
N SER A 695 -6.47 -7.94 -7.40
CA SER A 695 -7.90 -8.25 -7.37
C SER A 695 -8.81 -7.07 -7.70
N ARG A 696 -9.79 -7.35 -8.58
CA ARG A 696 -10.97 -6.52 -8.85
C ARG A 696 -11.69 -6.03 -7.59
N ALA A 697 -11.49 -6.67 -6.43
CA ALA A 697 -12.12 -6.29 -5.16
C ALA A 697 -11.72 -4.88 -4.67
N TYR A 698 -10.56 -4.36 -5.11
CA TYR A 698 -10.04 -3.05 -4.71
C TYR A 698 -9.86 -2.07 -5.87
N GLY A 699 -10.19 -2.48 -7.11
CA GLY A 699 -10.13 -1.62 -8.29
C GLY A 699 -8.72 -1.26 -8.77
N ALA A 700 -7.67 -1.94 -8.27
CA ALA A 700 -6.29 -1.76 -8.72
C ALA A 700 -6.05 -2.50 -10.05
N PRO A 701 -5.47 -1.84 -11.07
CA PRO A 701 -5.07 -2.50 -12.31
C PRO A 701 -3.75 -3.28 -12.18
N ASN A 702 -2.94 -2.98 -11.16
CA ASN A 702 -1.55 -3.45 -11.00
C ASN A 702 -1.28 -3.96 -9.58
N ASP A 703 -0.30 -4.87 -9.45
CA ASP A 703 0.07 -5.51 -8.20
C ASP A 703 0.50 -4.47 -7.15
N SER A 704 -0.28 -4.35 -6.06
CA SER A 704 0.07 -3.52 -4.90
C SER A 704 0.16 -4.40 -3.67
N MET A 705 1.20 -4.25 -2.86
CA MET A 705 1.30 -5.02 -1.62
C MET A 705 0.55 -4.32 -0.49
N ILE A 706 -0.11 -5.10 0.37
CA ILE A 706 -0.76 -4.61 1.58
C ILE A 706 -0.09 -5.20 2.82
N GLY A 707 0.29 -4.31 3.73
CA GLY A 707 0.69 -4.66 5.08
C GLY A 707 -0.28 -4.12 6.13
N ASN A 708 -0.41 -4.82 7.25
CA ASN A 708 -1.02 -4.28 8.47
C ASN A 708 0.06 -3.59 9.31
N LEU A 709 -0.19 -2.34 9.69
CA LEU A 709 0.70 -1.56 10.56
C LEU A 709 0.47 -1.91 12.04
N PHE A 710 1.54 -1.94 12.83
CA PHE A 710 1.48 -2.26 14.27
C PHE A 710 1.05 -1.09 15.15
N VAL A 711 1.02 0.12 14.60
CA VAL A 711 0.50 1.31 15.26
C VAL A 711 -0.67 1.84 14.44
N ALA A 712 -1.86 1.82 15.02
CA ALA A 712 -3.07 2.31 14.39
C ALA A 712 -2.95 3.78 14.00
N GLN A 713 -3.46 4.13 12.83
CA GLN A 713 -3.40 5.48 12.30
C GLN A 713 -4.70 6.24 12.53
N SER A 714 -5.82 5.52 12.61
CA SER A 714 -7.16 6.06 12.89
C SER A 714 -7.40 6.32 14.37
N GLN A 715 -8.21 7.35 14.64
CA GLN A 715 -8.81 7.57 15.96
C GLN A 715 -10.11 6.78 16.17
N ASP A 716 -10.66 6.18 15.12
CA ASP A 716 -11.87 5.36 15.19
C ASP A 716 -11.56 3.89 15.51
N LEU A 717 -10.27 3.57 15.71
CA LEU A 717 -9.79 2.29 16.24
C LEU A 717 -9.49 2.42 17.73
N SER A 718 -9.79 1.36 18.48
CA SER A 718 -9.49 1.25 19.92
C SER A 718 -9.08 -0.18 20.29
N GLY A 719 -8.59 -0.38 21.51
CA GLY A 719 -8.00 -1.65 21.96
C GLY A 719 -6.47 -1.64 21.83
N ASP A 720 -5.91 -2.70 21.27
CA ASP A 720 -4.46 -2.88 21.06
C ASP A 720 -3.93 -2.05 19.86
N ILE A 721 -4.20 -0.73 19.88
CA ILE A 721 -3.81 0.23 18.82
C ILE A 721 -2.30 0.45 18.71
N ASP A 722 -1.54 0.02 19.72
CA ASP A 722 -0.09 -0.12 19.71
C ASP A 722 0.26 -1.54 20.15
N VAL A 723 0.60 -2.38 19.18
CA VAL A 723 0.89 -3.80 19.40
C VAL A 723 2.07 -4.00 20.34
N ARG A 724 3.11 -3.15 20.26
CA ARG A 724 4.28 -3.26 21.13
C ARG A 724 3.89 -3.02 22.57
N ALA A 725 3.15 -1.95 22.84
CA ALA A 725 2.71 -1.60 24.19
C ALA A 725 1.81 -2.70 24.79
N ALA A 726 0.86 -3.20 23.99
CA ALA A 726 -0.04 -4.29 24.40
C ALA A 726 0.72 -5.58 24.74
N VAL A 727 1.71 -5.96 23.92
CA VAL A 727 2.53 -7.15 24.17
C VAL A 727 3.39 -7.01 25.42
N ILE A 728 4.06 -5.86 25.62
CA ILE A 728 4.84 -5.62 26.84
C ILE A 728 3.94 -5.70 28.09
N LYS A 729 2.74 -5.12 28.02
CA LYS A 729 1.76 -5.19 29.11
C LYS A 729 1.39 -6.65 29.43
N LYS A 730 1.14 -7.47 28.40
CA LYS A 730 0.82 -8.89 28.57
C LYS A 730 2.00 -9.70 29.13
N LEU A 731 3.22 -9.49 28.62
CA LEU A 731 4.44 -10.14 29.14
C LEU A 731 4.60 -9.90 30.64
N LYS A 732 4.43 -8.64 31.08
CA LYS A 732 4.52 -8.27 32.50
C LYS A 732 3.40 -8.90 33.33
N ALA A 733 2.16 -8.85 32.85
CA ALA A 733 1.02 -9.42 33.56
C ALA A 733 1.14 -10.94 33.77
N GLU A 734 1.79 -11.64 32.83
CA GLU A 734 2.00 -13.09 32.87
C GLU A 734 3.36 -13.49 33.47
N ASN A 735 4.15 -12.53 33.96
CA ASN A 735 5.51 -12.75 34.47
C ASN A 735 6.45 -13.47 33.47
N ILE A 736 6.26 -13.21 32.18
CA ILE A 736 7.10 -13.76 31.11
C ILE A 736 8.24 -12.78 30.84
N TYR A 737 9.47 -13.20 31.14
CA TYR A 737 10.67 -12.43 30.85
C TYR A 737 11.22 -12.76 29.47
N THR A 738 11.72 -11.74 28.78
CA THR A 738 12.33 -11.85 27.46
C THR A 738 13.61 -11.05 27.39
N TYR A 739 14.46 -11.24 26.38
CA TYR A 739 15.75 -10.55 26.32
C TYR A 739 15.62 -9.06 25.99
N LYS A 740 14.62 -8.65 25.20
CA LYS A 740 14.46 -7.26 24.73
C LYS A 740 13.21 -6.55 25.25
N LEU A 741 12.03 -7.15 25.09
CA LEU A 741 10.74 -6.50 25.35
C LEU A 741 10.40 -6.42 26.84
N ASN A 742 10.74 -7.45 27.62
CA ASN A 742 10.55 -7.48 29.08
C ASN A 742 11.75 -8.15 29.78
N PRO A 743 12.92 -7.48 29.83
CA PRO A 743 14.13 -8.02 30.45
C PRO A 743 13.96 -8.30 31.93
N LYS A 744 14.57 -9.40 32.40
CA LYS A 744 14.73 -9.66 33.82
C LYS A 744 15.70 -8.59 34.36
N VAL A 745 15.21 -7.69 35.20
CA VAL A 745 16.08 -6.73 35.89
C VAL A 745 16.97 -7.57 36.80
N SER A 746 18.28 -7.55 36.56
CA SER A 746 19.25 -8.04 37.53
C SER A 746 19.12 -7.18 38.78
N SER A 747 18.51 -7.73 39.82
CA SER A 747 18.54 -7.20 41.18
C SER A 747 19.95 -7.16 41.72
#